data_AF-M2SB03-F1
#
_entry.id   AF-M2SB03-F1
#
_cell.length_a   1.000
_cell.length_b   1.000
_cell.length_c   1.000
_cell.angle_alpha   90.00
_cell.angle_beta   90.00
_cell.angle_gamma   90.00
#
_symmetry.space_group_name_H-M   'P 1'
#
loop_
_entity.id
_entity.type
_entity.pdbx_description
1 polymer ?
#
loop_
_entity_poly.entity_id
_entity_poly.type
_entity_poly.pdbx_seq_one_letter_code
_entity_poly.pdbx_strand_id
1 'polypeptide(L)'
;MLLIIIFINYVYCFKCSPGCINSCIADYTCDGCITGYSNDTSCLTCEHVNPYSEINSTNPLYIMIDGRCSLIKNTISKTHWLPSTGIKEINSSGPMVITFDSSTPYDQGPCYNGIGTSSFKKSHWFVVDLSKLKNITDNINIVLEYTDQNNKSPIYIDTTSSSDKDNNPQCLTRFLLTTNESTGTMQIPLEFDTQEMSKLYIFAFLEDNASASVSISLQELTGKERVMSFELTQRKIDEMIKTNTHYRHVFHMRNEGRYTYPVCMPTTMTKVIRFSIEYSGNFSIHISTTEENRVRYLQEYTINSSNIAQCKKLWGVTHFRISKDSGIINGLNLRIEGSPILTKRYFALLTNELDIDIPVTFKPICIDNCNNDKGHGNCSAIKQNCICNDGYGGVDCHLKCYHNGRWQVDDFSNLCKYGSSNCEDNCTCKKGYYLVDHYCLHEDCYNNVLTSNIECLRKNEGCSQTCSCLNGFIPLKGSSRCIPKSCGNKKIDTIIDNLNGKRKEQCDGGINCNQFCECIDGYEQNKKDPLSCSKKGVDWVLVGTLIITGTIIVLIFIILLFILLSCFIKSKKVDIEIYKQQQPNYYYYIYGSNKAGPSKENNYYLEPLELDFGNSSNSTNIFDTRFENIVIKNHSKKKWLMIIFHTPNNPKYVFYFDPQVKFVSSKSTKKITVFMTLHCTTKIKNIKIPYTIWFSKCKKSLEMIADLLKNKTFEEWNQEDKLILDKTIKTGCIKRMHYQFTIATDASSSTFLDYDELNIREIPIAEGAMGKVYIGEYRSVPVAVKEFHWDNLTEEEIIELKEEVIAECANE
;
A
#
# COMPACT_ATOMS: atom_id res chain seq x y z
N MET A 1 -33.58 -19.42 -30.60
CA MET A 1 -34.59 -18.85 -29.66
C MET A 1 -34.20 -19.10 -28.21
N LEU A 2 -33.88 -20.34 -27.79
CA LEU A 2 -33.39 -20.62 -26.43
C LEU A 2 -32.09 -19.86 -26.07
N LEU A 3 -31.14 -19.78 -27.01
CA LEU A 3 -29.90 -18.99 -26.88
C LEU A 3 -30.13 -17.48 -26.75
N ILE A 4 -31.21 -16.95 -27.34
CA ILE A 4 -31.59 -15.52 -27.26
C ILE A 4 -32.20 -15.22 -25.89
N ILE A 5 -32.95 -16.16 -25.32
CA ILE A 5 -33.54 -16.04 -23.97
C ILE A 5 -32.46 -16.19 -22.89
N ILE A 6 -31.46 -17.05 -23.09
CA ILE A 6 -30.29 -17.17 -22.21
C ILE A 6 -29.42 -15.89 -22.26
N PHE A 7 -29.32 -15.23 -23.42
CA PHE A 7 -28.59 -13.96 -23.57
C PHE A 7 -29.32 -12.75 -22.97
N ILE A 8 -30.65 -12.73 -22.98
CA ILE A 8 -31.45 -11.64 -22.39
C ILE A 8 -31.40 -11.65 -20.85
N ASN A 9 -31.21 -12.83 -20.22
CA ASN A 9 -31.01 -12.92 -18.77
C ASN A 9 -29.57 -12.61 -18.31
N TYR A 10 -28.63 -12.39 -19.24
CA TYR A 10 -27.27 -11.92 -18.96
C TYR A 10 -27.14 -10.39 -19.03
N VAL A 11 -28.27 -9.67 -19.02
CA VAL A 11 -28.30 -8.21 -18.99
C VAL A 11 -28.09 -7.74 -17.55
N TYR A 12 -26.81 -7.43 -17.24
CA TYR A 12 -26.32 -6.57 -16.16
C TYR A 12 -27.08 -6.63 -14.82
N CYS A 13 -26.70 -7.56 -13.95
CA CYS A 13 -27.03 -7.44 -12.52
C CYS A 13 -25.92 -6.63 -11.84
N PHE A 14 -26.10 -5.31 -11.73
CA PHE A 14 -25.18 -4.47 -10.97
C PHE A 14 -25.25 -4.83 -9.47
N LYS A 15 -24.10 -4.89 -8.79
CA LYS A 15 -24.05 -5.06 -7.34
C LYS A 15 -24.51 -3.77 -6.68
N CYS A 16 -25.66 -3.83 -6.00
CA CYS A 16 -26.22 -2.66 -5.34
C CYS A 16 -25.85 -2.54 -3.87
N SER A 17 -25.63 -1.30 -3.42
CA SER A 17 -25.63 -1.01 -1.99
C SER A 17 -27.06 -1.21 -1.43
N PRO A 18 -27.20 -1.74 -0.21
CA PRO A 18 -28.48 -1.81 0.49
C PRO A 18 -29.13 -0.44 0.74
N GLY A 19 -28.38 0.66 0.63
CA GLY A 19 -28.88 2.03 0.81
C GLY A 19 -29.45 2.70 -0.45
N CYS A 20 -29.49 2.04 -1.61
CA CYS A 20 -30.01 2.65 -2.85
C CYS A 20 -31.55 2.80 -2.83
N ILE A 21 -32.07 3.95 -3.32
CA ILE A 21 -33.51 4.16 -3.51
C ILE A 21 -34.11 3.22 -4.59
N ASN A 22 -33.35 2.98 -5.67
CA ASN A 22 -33.76 2.21 -6.86
C ASN A 22 -32.65 1.24 -7.31
N SER A 23 -32.85 0.55 -8.45
CA SER A 23 -31.80 -0.22 -9.13
C SER A 23 -30.56 0.64 -9.43
N CYS A 24 -29.38 0.05 -9.28
CA CYS A 24 -28.12 0.75 -9.50
C CYS A 24 -27.86 1.05 -10.96
N ILE A 25 -27.19 2.17 -11.19
CA ILE A 25 -26.76 2.60 -12.53
C ILE A 25 -25.39 2.02 -12.90
N ALA A 26 -24.61 1.61 -11.89
CA ALA A 26 -23.36 0.86 -11.98
C ALA A 26 -23.12 0.12 -10.65
N ASP A 27 -22.11 -0.75 -10.57
CA ASP A 27 -21.76 -1.41 -9.30
C ASP A 27 -21.52 -0.37 -8.20
N TYR A 28 -22.22 -0.55 -7.07
CA TYR A 28 -22.25 0.32 -5.90
C TYR A 28 -22.54 1.80 -6.20
N THR A 29 -23.29 2.09 -7.27
CA THR A 29 -23.67 3.45 -7.66
C THR A 29 -25.19 3.57 -7.80
N CYS A 30 -25.80 4.33 -6.89
CA CYS A 30 -27.24 4.57 -6.78
C CYS A 30 -27.63 5.94 -7.38
N ASP A 31 -28.86 6.05 -7.89
CA ASP A 31 -29.47 7.34 -8.30
C ASP A 31 -29.72 8.29 -7.11
N GLY A 32 -29.81 7.73 -5.91
CA GLY A 32 -29.89 8.45 -4.65
C GLY A 32 -29.99 7.47 -3.47
N CYS A 33 -29.73 7.96 -2.27
CA CYS A 33 -29.70 7.16 -1.06
C CYS A 33 -30.99 7.26 -0.25
N ILE A 34 -31.43 6.14 0.32
CA ILE A 34 -32.54 6.12 1.27
C ILE A 34 -32.16 6.87 2.55
N THR A 35 -33.16 7.36 3.27
CA THR A 35 -32.96 8.12 4.51
C THR A 35 -32.06 7.36 5.51
N GLY A 36 -31.10 8.06 6.11
CA GLY A 36 -30.13 7.50 7.05
C GLY A 36 -28.80 7.07 6.44
N TYR A 37 -28.66 7.14 5.12
CA TYR A 37 -27.40 6.95 4.42
C TYR A 37 -26.82 8.28 3.96
N SER A 38 -25.49 8.38 3.93
CA SER A 38 -24.80 9.52 3.35
C SER A 38 -25.14 9.62 1.86
N ASN A 39 -25.55 10.80 1.41
CA ASN A 39 -25.95 11.02 0.02
C ASN A 39 -24.72 11.21 -0.89
N ASP A 40 -23.85 10.21 -0.93
CA ASP A 40 -22.60 10.16 -1.69
C ASP A 40 -22.73 9.33 -2.98
N THR A 41 -23.96 8.98 -3.38
CA THR A 41 -24.33 8.07 -4.47
C THR A 41 -23.86 6.62 -4.31
N SER A 42 -22.94 6.31 -3.40
CA SER A 42 -22.57 4.93 -3.06
C SER A 42 -23.55 4.32 -2.05
N CYS A 43 -24.09 5.16 -1.17
CA CYS A 43 -24.98 4.78 -0.07
C CYS A 43 -24.39 3.65 0.79
N LEU A 44 -23.06 3.60 0.94
CA LEU A 44 -22.36 2.58 1.74
C LEU A 44 -22.14 3.02 3.20
N THR A 45 -22.19 4.32 3.45
CA THR A 45 -21.95 4.91 4.78
C THR A 45 -23.23 5.53 5.33
N CYS A 46 -23.35 5.56 6.66
CA CYS A 46 -24.49 6.19 7.32
C CYS A 46 -24.35 7.71 7.35
N GLU A 47 -25.50 8.39 7.31
CA GLU A 47 -25.59 9.85 7.36
C GLU A 47 -24.85 10.39 8.59
N HIS A 48 -24.00 11.40 8.38
CA HIS A 48 -23.17 11.95 9.45
C HIS A 48 -24.00 12.61 10.54
N VAL A 49 -23.64 12.33 11.79
CA VAL A 49 -24.18 13.02 12.97
C VAL A 49 -23.18 14.07 13.46
N ASN A 50 -23.66 15.21 13.96
CA ASN A 50 -22.81 16.14 14.69
C ASN A 50 -22.72 15.68 16.15
N PRO A 51 -21.55 15.20 16.63
CA PRO A 51 -21.42 14.66 17.99
C PRO A 51 -21.50 15.73 19.10
N TYR A 52 -21.35 17.01 18.73
CA TYR A 52 -21.38 18.14 19.67
C TYR A 52 -22.76 18.81 19.75
N SER A 53 -23.76 18.26 19.06
CA SER A 53 -25.15 18.71 19.12
C SER A 53 -26.02 17.60 19.67
N GLU A 54 -27.09 17.96 20.37
CA GLU A 54 -28.01 16.98 20.94
C GLU A 54 -28.59 16.08 19.83
N ILE A 55 -28.61 14.77 20.07
CA ILE A 55 -29.15 13.79 19.13
C ILE A 55 -30.68 13.85 19.21
N ASN A 56 -31.30 14.31 18.12
CA ASN A 56 -32.74 14.53 18.04
C ASN A 56 -33.21 14.43 16.58
N SER A 57 -34.46 14.79 16.30
CA SER A 57 -35.01 14.72 14.93
C SER A 57 -34.30 15.59 13.90
N THR A 58 -33.57 16.63 14.33
CA THR A 58 -32.77 17.51 13.47
C THR A 58 -31.30 17.12 13.37
N ASN A 59 -30.82 16.22 14.25
CA ASN A 59 -29.48 15.65 14.26
C ASN A 59 -29.56 14.14 14.59
N PRO A 60 -30.19 13.33 13.73
CA PRO A 60 -30.43 11.91 13.99
C PRO A 60 -29.13 11.10 13.93
N LEU A 61 -28.99 10.09 14.81
CA LEU A 61 -27.88 9.15 14.78
C LEU A 61 -28.25 7.91 13.98
N TYR A 62 -27.52 7.63 12.90
CA TYR A 62 -27.61 6.39 12.13
C TYR A 62 -26.34 5.57 12.28
N ILE A 63 -26.46 4.29 12.62
CA ILE A 63 -25.33 3.38 12.78
C ILE A 63 -25.49 2.18 11.84
N MET A 64 -24.37 1.72 11.29
CA MET A 64 -24.30 0.55 10.42
C MET A 64 -24.48 -0.72 11.27
N ILE A 65 -25.61 -1.41 11.11
CA ILE A 65 -25.93 -2.66 11.77
C ILE A 65 -26.28 -3.70 10.69
N ASP A 66 -25.55 -4.82 10.65
CA ASP A 66 -25.73 -5.89 9.66
C ASP A 66 -25.74 -5.38 8.21
N GLY A 67 -24.87 -4.42 7.90
CA GLY A 67 -24.77 -3.78 6.59
C GLY A 67 -25.90 -2.80 6.25
N ARG A 68 -26.78 -2.44 7.20
CA ARG A 68 -27.83 -1.42 7.03
C ARG A 68 -27.80 -0.27 8.02
N CYS A 69 -28.02 0.96 7.54
CA CYS A 69 -28.04 2.14 8.40
C CYS A 69 -29.34 2.18 9.17
N SER A 70 -29.23 2.01 10.47
CA SER A 70 -30.36 1.93 11.39
C SER A 70 -30.41 3.17 12.26
N LEU A 71 -31.61 3.78 12.37
CA LEU A 71 -31.84 4.93 13.23
C LEU A 71 -31.74 4.51 14.71
N ILE A 72 -30.84 5.14 15.45
CA ILE A 72 -30.64 4.90 16.87
C ILE A 72 -31.41 5.96 17.66
N LYS A 73 -32.39 5.50 18.44
CA LYS A 73 -33.20 6.37 19.32
C LYS A 73 -32.70 6.41 20.76
N ASN A 74 -32.00 5.36 21.18
CA ASN A 74 -31.52 5.21 22.54
C ASN A 74 -30.09 5.75 22.64
N THR A 75 -29.97 7.04 22.91
CA THR A 75 -28.69 7.76 22.97
C THR A 75 -28.57 8.51 24.29
N ILE A 76 -27.35 8.68 24.79
CA ILE A 76 -27.12 9.51 25.97
C ILE A 76 -27.25 10.99 25.58
N SER A 77 -28.15 11.72 26.23
CA SER A 77 -28.27 13.18 26.01
C SER A 77 -27.09 13.88 26.71
N LYS A 78 -26.30 14.61 25.91
CA LYS A 78 -25.18 15.41 26.39
C LYS A 78 -25.12 16.73 25.64
N THR A 79 -24.78 17.79 26.37
CA THR A 79 -24.54 19.14 25.80
C THR A 79 -23.05 19.45 25.65
N HIS A 80 -22.19 18.59 26.23
CA HIS A 80 -20.72 18.63 26.17
C HIS A 80 -20.20 17.20 25.96
N TRP A 81 -18.88 16.97 26.04
CA TRP A 81 -18.30 15.64 25.82
C TRP A 81 -18.72 14.60 26.87
N LEU A 82 -18.91 15.03 28.13
CA LEU A 82 -19.29 14.19 29.26
C LEU A 82 -20.82 14.29 29.50
N PRO A 83 -21.52 13.18 29.74
CA PRO A 83 -22.96 13.22 30.03
C PRO A 83 -23.25 13.75 31.44
N SER A 84 -24.37 14.48 31.58
CA SER A 84 -24.80 15.06 32.87
C SER A 84 -25.48 14.06 33.81
N THR A 85 -25.95 12.93 33.28
CA THR A 85 -26.64 11.87 34.01
C THR A 85 -26.20 10.49 33.48
N GLY A 86 -26.47 9.42 34.23
CA GLY A 86 -26.14 8.05 33.80
C GLY A 86 -24.70 7.60 34.07
N ILE A 87 -23.87 8.44 34.68
CA ILE A 87 -22.53 8.06 35.17
C ILE A 87 -22.68 7.33 36.50
N LYS A 88 -22.22 6.08 36.57
CA LYS A 88 -22.25 5.26 37.80
C LYS A 88 -20.94 5.39 38.56
N GLU A 89 -21.00 5.58 39.87
CA GLU A 89 -19.79 5.60 40.70
C GLU A 89 -19.32 4.16 40.98
N ILE A 90 -18.04 3.87 40.74
CA ILE A 90 -17.40 2.62 41.12
C ILE A 90 -16.68 2.84 42.44
N ASN A 91 -17.11 2.10 43.47
CA ASN A 91 -16.50 2.11 44.80
C ASN A 91 -15.74 0.79 45.05
N SER A 92 -14.81 0.78 46.01
CA SER A 92 -14.03 -0.40 46.41
C SER A 92 -14.85 -1.51 47.10
N SER A 93 -16.17 -1.38 47.19
CA SER A 93 -17.06 -2.24 48.00
C SER A 93 -17.57 -3.51 47.30
N GLY A 94 -17.22 -3.74 46.03
CA GLY A 94 -17.53 -4.98 45.31
C GLY A 94 -17.70 -4.83 43.79
N PRO A 95 -17.76 -5.95 43.05
CA PRO A 95 -17.96 -5.93 41.59
C PRO A 95 -19.35 -5.43 41.20
N MET A 96 -19.41 -4.55 40.21
CA MET A 96 -20.64 -4.08 39.59
C MET A 96 -20.87 -4.82 38.27
N VAL A 97 -22.01 -5.48 38.12
CA VAL A 97 -22.36 -6.16 36.86
C VAL A 97 -22.96 -5.15 35.89
N ILE A 98 -22.45 -5.15 34.65
CA ILE A 98 -22.95 -4.36 33.53
C ILE A 98 -23.34 -5.30 32.40
N THR A 99 -24.44 -4.98 31.73
CA THR A 99 -24.97 -5.75 30.60
C THR A 99 -25.07 -4.82 29.40
N PHE A 100 -24.56 -5.29 28.28
CA PHE A 100 -24.72 -4.69 26.97
C PHE A 100 -25.79 -5.48 26.22
N ASP A 101 -26.90 -4.81 25.90
CA ASP A 101 -28.05 -5.38 25.21
C ASP A 101 -28.68 -4.35 24.26
N SER A 102 -29.89 -4.61 23.76
CA SER A 102 -30.62 -3.67 22.90
C SER A 102 -31.10 -2.41 23.62
N SER A 103 -31.16 -2.42 24.95
CA SER A 103 -31.55 -1.28 25.80
C SER A 103 -30.37 -0.42 26.22
N THR A 104 -29.14 -0.83 25.90
CA THR A 104 -27.93 -0.04 26.20
C THR A 104 -27.85 1.17 25.28
N PRO A 105 -27.64 2.38 25.83
CA PRO A 105 -27.60 3.60 25.04
C PRO A 105 -26.28 3.71 24.26
N TYR A 106 -26.33 4.45 23.15
CA TYR A 106 -25.16 4.81 22.37
C TYR A 106 -24.59 6.16 22.80
N ASP A 107 -23.26 6.24 22.88
CA ASP A 107 -22.52 7.48 23.11
C ASP A 107 -21.09 7.37 22.57
N GLN A 108 -20.34 8.47 22.62
CA GLN A 108 -18.96 8.61 22.20
C GLN A 108 -18.04 8.85 23.40
N GLY A 109 -17.00 8.03 23.50
CA GLY A 109 -15.98 8.10 24.55
C GLY A 109 -14.85 9.10 24.28
N PRO A 110 -13.93 9.28 25.25
CA PRO A 110 -12.89 10.30 25.21
C PRO A 110 -11.73 10.01 24.24
N CYS A 111 -11.62 8.77 23.75
CA CYS A 111 -10.58 8.35 22.82
C CYS A 111 -11.00 8.42 21.35
N TYR A 112 -12.23 8.87 21.08
CA TYR A 112 -12.73 9.09 19.74
C TYR A 112 -12.95 10.59 19.54
N ASN A 113 -12.04 11.26 18.82
CA ASN A 113 -12.18 12.67 18.47
C ASN A 113 -12.41 12.77 16.95
N GLY A 114 -13.66 12.87 16.52
CA GLY A 114 -14.00 12.95 15.09
C GLY A 114 -15.49 13.16 14.82
N ILE A 115 -15.78 13.71 13.63
CA ILE A 115 -17.14 13.85 13.09
C ILE A 115 -17.45 12.59 12.29
N GLY A 116 -18.31 11.71 12.82
CA GLY A 116 -18.65 10.45 12.16
C GLY A 116 -19.55 9.57 13.02
N THR A 117 -20.33 8.70 12.39
CA THR A 117 -21.25 7.76 13.07
C THR A 117 -20.52 6.58 13.71
N SER A 118 -19.31 6.26 13.25
CA SER A 118 -18.49 5.15 13.77
C SER A 118 -17.92 5.37 15.17
N SER A 119 -17.91 6.62 15.66
CA SER A 119 -17.44 6.96 17.01
C SER A 119 -18.48 6.68 18.09
N PHE A 120 -19.75 6.50 17.73
CA PHE A 120 -20.83 6.17 18.66
C PHE A 120 -20.91 4.67 18.89
N LYS A 121 -20.84 4.25 20.15
CA LYS A 121 -20.78 2.85 20.57
C LYS A 121 -21.81 2.59 21.68
N LYS A 122 -22.32 1.35 21.77
CA LYS A 122 -23.13 0.94 22.93
C LYS A 122 -22.24 1.00 24.15
N SER A 123 -22.62 1.79 25.14
CA SER A 123 -21.68 2.18 26.20
C SER A 123 -22.31 2.39 27.57
N HIS A 124 -21.47 2.26 28.59
CA HIS A 124 -21.75 2.67 29.97
C HIS A 124 -20.65 3.62 30.46
N TRP A 125 -21.05 4.66 31.18
CA TRP A 125 -20.14 5.60 31.82
C TRP A 125 -20.00 5.30 33.31
N PHE A 126 -18.77 5.40 33.80
CA PHE A 126 -18.45 5.30 35.21
C PHE A 126 -17.52 6.40 35.66
N VAL A 127 -17.49 6.63 36.98
CA VAL A 127 -16.55 7.54 37.62
C VAL A 127 -15.96 6.88 38.86
N VAL A 128 -14.66 7.09 39.05
CA VAL A 128 -13.95 6.77 40.28
C VAL A 128 -13.53 8.10 40.92
N ASP A 129 -13.97 8.32 42.15
CA ASP A 129 -13.51 9.43 42.98
C ASP A 129 -12.17 9.08 43.61
N LEU A 130 -11.09 9.67 43.09
CA LEU A 130 -9.73 9.36 43.51
C LEU A 130 -9.44 9.85 44.94
N SER A 131 -10.24 10.81 45.45
CA SER A 131 -10.10 11.31 46.83
C SER A 131 -10.57 10.32 47.89
N LYS A 132 -11.34 9.30 47.50
CA LYS A 132 -11.85 8.24 48.40
C LYS A 132 -10.92 7.04 48.51
N LEU A 133 -9.84 6.99 47.72
CA LEU A 133 -8.85 5.91 47.76
C LEU A 133 -7.98 6.00 49.01
N LYS A 134 -7.39 4.88 49.44
CA LYS A 134 -6.45 4.91 50.58
C LYS A 134 -5.22 5.74 50.23
N ASN A 135 -4.74 6.56 51.18
CA ASN A 135 -3.56 7.43 51.03
C ASN A 135 -2.25 6.73 50.60
N ILE A 136 -2.19 5.40 50.67
CA ILE A 136 -1.02 4.58 50.32
C ILE A 136 -1.14 3.91 48.93
N THR A 137 -2.19 4.21 48.18
CA THR A 137 -2.47 3.58 46.88
C THR A 137 -1.61 4.22 45.79
N ASP A 138 -0.74 3.42 45.17
CA ASP A 138 0.14 3.90 44.09
C ASP A 138 -0.45 3.59 42.70
N ASN A 139 -1.30 2.55 42.63
CA ASN A 139 -1.90 2.07 41.39
C ASN A 139 -3.34 1.61 41.63
N ILE A 140 -4.17 1.76 40.61
CA ILE A 140 -5.49 1.14 40.56
C ILE A 140 -5.54 0.09 39.45
N ASN A 141 -6.20 -1.02 39.74
CA ASN A 141 -6.56 -2.02 38.76
C ASN A 141 -8.07 -1.96 38.53
N ILE A 142 -8.46 -1.70 37.28
CA ILE A 142 -9.83 -1.89 36.81
C ILE A 142 -9.89 -3.33 36.30
N VAL A 143 -10.63 -4.18 37.02
CA VAL A 143 -10.76 -5.60 36.71
C VAL A 143 -12.11 -5.83 36.05
N LEU A 144 -12.06 -6.46 34.89
CA LEU A 144 -13.20 -6.90 34.11
C LEU A 144 -13.29 -8.43 34.15
N GLU A 145 -14.48 -8.98 34.37
CA GLU A 145 -14.72 -10.43 34.33
C GLU A 145 -16.04 -10.73 33.62
N TYR A 146 -16.02 -11.60 32.61
CA TYR A 146 -17.27 -12.01 31.95
C TYR A 146 -18.15 -12.78 32.93
N THR A 147 -19.37 -12.28 33.14
CA THR A 147 -20.36 -12.95 33.99
C THR A 147 -21.08 -14.10 33.30
N ASP A 148 -21.13 -14.06 31.96
CA ASP A 148 -21.58 -15.18 31.12
C ASP A 148 -20.44 -15.63 30.21
N GLN A 149 -19.92 -16.82 30.47
CA GLN A 149 -18.80 -17.38 29.70
C GLN A 149 -19.24 -17.90 28.32
N ASN A 150 -20.53 -18.09 28.07
CA ASN A 150 -21.06 -18.55 26.79
C ASN A 150 -21.41 -17.40 25.84
N ASN A 151 -21.60 -16.18 26.36
CA ASN A 151 -21.95 -14.99 25.59
C ASN A 151 -20.90 -13.89 25.79
N LYS A 152 -19.77 -14.06 25.10
CA LYS A 152 -18.63 -13.13 25.15
C LYS A 152 -18.58 -12.28 23.90
N SER A 153 -18.26 -11.01 24.07
CA SER A 153 -17.92 -10.09 22.97
C SER A 153 -16.84 -9.13 23.43
N PRO A 154 -15.91 -8.69 22.57
CA PRO A 154 -14.76 -7.89 22.99
C PRO A 154 -15.20 -6.57 23.63
N ILE A 155 -14.77 -6.31 24.87
CA ILE A 155 -15.16 -5.11 25.63
C ILE A 155 -13.96 -4.18 25.72
N TYR A 156 -14.17 -2.93 25.34
CA TYR A 156 -13.18 -1.89 25.44
C TYR A 156 -13.45 -1.02 26.67
N ILE A 157 -12.38 -0.59 27.33
CA ILE A 157 -12.41 0.45 28.34
C ILE A 157 -11.48 1.57 27.92
N ASP A 158 -12.05 2.77 27.85
CA ASP A 158 -11.31 4.02 27.74
C ASP A 158 -11.38 4.76 29.08
N THR A 159 -10.30 5.46 29.44
CA THR A 159 -10.33 6.36 30.60
C THR A 159 -9.87 7.76 30.26
N THR A 160 -10.33 8.72 31.05
CA THR A 160 -9.90 10.11 30.99
C THR A 160 -9.95 10.75 32.36
N SER A 161 -9.03 11.68 32.60
CA SER A 161 -9.02 12.57 33.75
C SER A 161 -9.40 14.01 33.39
N SER A 162 -9.84 14.25 32.16
CA SER A 162 -10.29 15.57 31.72
C SER A 162 -11.45 16.09 32.55
N SER A 163 -11.48 17.40 32.68
CA SER A 163 -12.54 18.13 33.36
C SER A 163 -13.84 18.09 32.54
N ASP A 164 -14.97 18.09 33.22
CA ASP A 164 -16.30 18.21 32.60
C ASP A 164 -16.47 19.52 31.81
N LYS A 165 -15.63 20.52 32.10
CA LYS A 165 -15.57 21.82 31.41
C LYS A 165 -14.65 21.84 30.20
N ASP A 166 -13.82 20.81 29.99
CA ASP A 166 -12.94 20.76 28.84
C ASP A 166 -13.76 20.62 27.56
N ASN A 167 -13.38 21.30 26.48
CA ASN A 167 -14.12 21.16 25.22
C ASN A 167 -13.84 19.82 24.53
N ASN A 168 -12.62 19.30 24.68
CA ASN A 168 -12.19 18.03 24.11
C ASN A 168 -11.49 17.22 25.21
N PRO A 169 -12.00 16.03 25.57
CA PRO A 169 -11.34 15.18 26.56
C PRO A 169 -10.04 14.61 26.00
N GLN A 170 -9.07 14.43 26.88
CA GLN A 170 -7.85 13.70 26.58
C GLN A 170 -8.03 12.23 26.92
N CYS A 171 -7.78 11.37 25.93
CA CYS A 171 -7.71 9.94 26.16
C CYS A 171 -6.48 9.60 26.99
N LEU A 172 -6.70 9.09 28.21
CA LEU A 172 -5.62 8.75 29.13
C LEU A 172 -5.12 7.34 28.87
N THR A 173 -6.03 6.37 28.81
CA THR A 173 -5.69 4.95 28.61
C THR A 173 -6.78 4.20 27.87
N ARG A 174 -6.42 3.08 27.22
CA ARG A 174 -7.32 2.13 26.56
C ARG A 174 -6.94 0.69 26.87
N PHE A 175 -7.94 -0.15 27.11
CA PHE A 175 -7.81 -1.58 27.36
C PHE A 175 -8.86 -2.36 26.58
N LEU A 176 -8.49 -3.58 26.18
CA LEU A 176 -9.37 -4.53 25.50
C LEU A 176 -9.46 -5.82 26.31
N LEU A 177 -10.66 -6.21 26.73
CA LEU A 177 -10.96 -7.56 27.17
C LEU A 177 -11.33 -8.40 25.96
N THR A 178 -10.50 -9.40 25.64
CA THR A 178 -10.72 -10.30 24.50
C THR A 178 -11.70 -11.42 24.86
N THR A 179 -12.34 -12.04 23.85
CA THR A 179 -13.25 -13.17 24.06
C THR A 179 -12.55 -14.46 24.52
N ASN A 180 -11.25 -14.57 24.27
CA ASN A 180 -10.43 -15.71 24.66
C ASN A 180 -10.14 -15.73 26.16
N GLU A 181 -10.25 -14.58 26.82
CA GLU A 181 -10.01 -14.43 28.25
C GLU A 181 -11.32 -14.47 29.04
N SER A 182 -11.28 -14.95 30.29
CA SER A 182 -12.40 -14.84 31.23
C SER A 182 -12.36 -13.51 32.00
N THR A 183 -11.15 -13.01 32.24
CA THR A 183 -10.86 -11.85 33.07
C THR A 183 -9.77 -10.99 32.43
N GLY A 184 -9.90 -9.67 32.52
CA GLY A 184 -8.90 -8.70 32.09
C GLY A 184 -8.61 -7.71 33.20
N THR A 185 -7.38 -7.19 33.24
CA THR A 185 -6.98 -6.21 34.26
C THR A 185 -6.24 -5.06 33.62
N MET A 186 -6.80 -3.87 33.79
CA MET A 186 -6.21 -2.62 33.35
C MET A 186 -5.59 -1.90 34.56
N GLN A 187 -4.27 -1.77 34.55
CA GLN A 187 -3.54 -1.04 35.60
C GLN A 187 -3.30 0.42 35.18
N ILE A 188 -3.56 1.35 36.10
CA ILE A 188 -3.33 2.79 35.94
C ILE A 188 -2.55 3.31 37.17
N PRO A 189 -1.42 4.02 36.97
CA PRO A 189 -0.64 4.59 38.07
C PRO A 189 -1.26 5.91 38.58
N LEU A 190 -1.10 6.20 39.87
CA LEU A 190 -1.61 7.42 40.52
C LEU A 190 -0.50 8.45 40.87
N GLU A 191 0.76 8.20 40.55
CA GLU A 191 1.89 9.04 40.96
C GLU A 191 2.21 10.22 39.99
N PHE A 192 2.45 11.40 40.57
CA PHE A 192 3.07 12.66 40.06
C PHE A 192 2.25 13.77 39.37
N ASP A 193 0.98 13.58 39.02
CA ASP A 193 0.12 14.70 38.56
C ASP A 193 -1.26 14.74 39.26
N THR A 194 -1.38 14.00 40.36
CA THR A 194 -2.63 13.82 41.12
C THR A 194 -3.00 14.98 42.03
N GLN A 195 -2.27 16.10 42.00
CA GLN A 195 -2.78 17.33 42.62
C GLN A 195 -3.93 17.95 41.81
N GLU A 196 -4.10 17.58 40.53
CA GLU A 196 -5.24 18.04 39.71
C GLU A 196 -6.29 16.95 39.42
N MET A 197 -5.92 15.65 39.46
CA MET A 197 -6.83 14.54 39.16
C MET A 197 -7.72 14.16 40.36
N SER A 198 -8.87 14.83 40.51
CA SER A 198 -9.88 14.45 41.53
C SER A 198 -10.77 13.29 41.11
N LYS A 199 -10.97 13.08 39.81
CA LYS A 199 -11.88 12.07 39.25
C LYS A 199 -11.25 11.38 38.05
N LEU A 200 -11.57 10.09 37.90
CA LEU A 200 -11.27 9.29 36.71
C LEU A 200 -12.58 8.83 36.09
N TYR A 201 -12.84 9.24 34.86
CA TYR A 201 -14.00 8.77 34.09
C TYR A 201 -13.61 7.56 33.26
N ILE A 202 -14.51 6.57 33.21
CA ILE A 202 -14.34 5.30 32.52
C ILE A 202 -15.49 5.15 31.54
N PHE A 203 -15.16 4.89 30.28
CA PHE A 203 -16.11 4.63 29.20
C PHE A 203 -15.93 3.18 28.74
N ALA A 204 -16.90 2.32 29.09
CA ALA A 204 -16.88 0.91 28.69
C ALA A 204 -17.82 0.70 27.50
N PHE A 205 -17.34 0.07 26.42
CA PHE A 205 -18.12 -0.06 25.19
C PHE A 205 -17.85 -1.35 24.39
N LEU A 206 -18.76 -1.65 23.46
CA LEU A 206 -18.66 -2.71 22.46
C LEU A 206 -18.62 -2.10 21.04
N GLU A 207 -17.89 -2.73 20.11
CA GLU A 207 -17.83 -2.25 18.72
C GLU A 207 -19.01 -2.70 17.84
N ASP A 208 -19.66 -3.82 18.17
CA ASP A 208 -20.69 -4.46 17.35
C ASP A 208 -22.09 -4.40 17.97
N ASN A 209 -23.12 -4.83 17.23
CA ASN A 209 -24.48 -5.05 17.75
C ASN A 209 -24.58 -6.27 18.70
N ALA A 210 -23.44 -6.78 19.15
CA ALA A 210 -23.31 -7.88 20.08
C ALA A 210 -23.90 -7.56 21.47
N SER A 211 -24.07 -8.62 22.25
CA SER A 211 -24.46 -8.56 23.66
C SER A 211 -23.40 -9.21 24.52
N ALA A 212 -23.10 -8.63 25.68
CA ALA A 212 -22.19 -9.22 26.65
C ALA A 212 -22.54 -8.74 28.05
N SER A 213 -22.24 -9.53 29.07
CA SER A 213 -22.33 -9.09 30.47
C SER A 213 -20.99 -9.27 31.18
N VAL A 214 -20.49 -8.20 31.79
CA VAL A 214 -19.19 -8.17 32.47
C VAL A 214 -19.35 -7.54 33.85
N SER A 215 -18.61 -8.01 34.83
CA SER A 215 -18.46 -7.31 36.10
C SER A 215 -17.23 -6.43 36.06
N ILE A 216 -17.40 -5.17 36.45
CA ILE A 216 -16.32 -4.21 36.64
C ILE A 216 -16.07 -4.02 38.14
N SER A 217 -14.80 -4.10 38.56
CA SER A 217 -14.41 -3.84 39.95
C SER A 217 -13.10 -3.05 40.01
N LEU A 218 -12.93 -2.32 41.11
CA LEU A 218 -11.72 -1.56 41.39
C LEU A 218 -10.91 -2.28 42.46
N GLN A 219 -9.61 -2.46 42.21
CA GLN A 219 -8.65 -2.98 43.18
C GLN A 219 -7.55 -1.95 43.42
N GLU A 220 -7.39 -1.55 44.68
CA GLU A 220 -6.33 -0.65 45.14
C GLU A 220 -5.05 -1.44 45.38
N LEU A 221 -3.95 -1.03 44.76
CA LEU A 221 -2.64 -1.68 44.89
C LEU A 221 -1.60 -0.73 45.51
N THR A 222 -0.85 -1.28 46.46
CA THR A 222 0.34 -0.66 47.06
C THR A 222 1.59 -1.22 46.39
N GLY A 223 2.46 -0.35 45.86
CA GLY A 223 3.68 -0.75 45.15
C GLY A 223 3.49 -1.06 43.66
N LYS A 224 4.62 -1.26 42.97
CA LYS A 224 4.66 -1.48 41.51
C LYS A 224 4.65 -2.98 41.20
N GLU A 225 3.52 -3.50 40.75
CA GLU A 225 3.42 -4.89 40.28
C GLU A 225 4.25 -5.11 39.01
N ARG A 226 5.01 -6.21 38.97
CA ARG A 226 5.91 -6.57 37.86
C ARG A 226 5.57 -7.95 37.33
N VAL A 227 4.53 -8.01 36.50
CA VAL A 227 4.18 -9.25 35.79
C VAL A 227 5.04 -9.37 34.53
N MET A 228 5.59 -10.57 34.33
CA MET A 228 6.38 -10.95 33.17
C MET A 228 5.48 -11.71 32.19
N SER A 229 5.26 -11.17 30.99
CA SER A 229 4.39 -11.79 29.98
C SER A 229 5.12 -12.86 29.17
N PHE A 230 6.44 -12.73 29.03
CA PHE A 230 7.22 -13.59 28.14
C PHE A 230 8.62 -13.86 28.66
N GLU A 231 9.11 -15.07 28.39
CA GLU A 231 10.48 -15.49 28.66
C GLU A 231 11.08 -16.21 27.45
N LEU A 232 12.21 -15.69 26.97
CA LEU A 232 13.05 -16.32 25.96
C LEU A 232 14.14 -17.13 26.66
N THR A 233 14.00 -18.45 26.63
CA THR A 233 14.90 -19.40 27.31
C THR A 233 16.01 -19.92 26.40
N GLN A 234 17.07 -20.47 27.00
CA GLN A 234 18.17 -21.15 26.31
C GLN A 234 17.67 -22.14 25.25
N ARG A 235 16.69 -22.98 25.60
CA ARG A 235 16.15 -24.01 24.68
C ARG A 235 15.64 -23.43 23.36
N LYS A 236 14.90 -22.31 23.42
CA LYS A 236 14.37 -21.64 22.21
C LYS A 236 15.51 -21.02 21.39
N ILE A 237 16.55 -20.54 22.06
CA ILE A 237 17.73 -19.96 21.41
C ILE A 237 18.56 -21.04 20.72
N ASP A 238 18.81 -22.18 21.36
CA ASP A 238 19.52 -23.32 20.77
C ASP A 238 18.81 -23.85 19.53
N GLU A 239 17.48 -23.89 19.57
CA GLU A 239 16.66 -24.27 18.42
C GLU A 239 16.88 -23.31 17.25
N MET A 240 16.78 -21.99 17.48
CA MET A 240 17.04 -20.97 16.45
C MET A 240 18.44 -21.07 15.85
N ILE A 241 19.46 -21.36 16.67
CA ILE A 241 20.85 -21.56 16.19
C ILE A 241 20.92 -22.79 15.29
N LYS A 242 20.34 -23.92 15.73
CA LYS A 242 20.38 -25.19 15.01
C LYS A 242 19.67 -25.11 13.65
N THR A 243 18.57 -24.38 13.58
CA THR A 243 17.78 -24.22 12.34
C THR A 243 18.17 -23.00 11.53
N ASN A 244 19.04 -22.13 12.05
CA ASN A 244 19.38 -20.82 11.48
C ASN A 244 18.13 -19.97 11.18
N THR A 245 17.19 -19.94 12.13
CA THR A 245 15.92 -19.21 12.02
C THR A 245 15.81 -18.09 13.05
N HIS A 246 14.72 -17.34 12.98
CA HIS A 246 14.34 -16.33 13.97
C HIS A 246 13.06 -16.77 14.69
N TYR A 247 12.81 -16.21 15.86
CA TYR A 247 11.58 -16.41 16.62
C TYR A 247 10.78 -15.10 16.64
N ARG A 248 9.57 -15.14 16.07
CA ARG A 248 8.64 -14.01 16.09
C ARG A 248 7.64 -14.19 17.23
N HIS A 249 7.49 -13.16 18.05
CA HIS A 249 6.52 -13.12 19.14
C HIS A 249 5.70 -11.83 19.08
N VAL A 250 4.38 -11.95 19.21
CA VAL A 250 3.48 -10.79 19.26
C VAL A 250 3.20 -10.46 20.72
N PHE A 251 3.63 -9.29 21.15
CA PHE A 251 3.30 -8.76 22.46
C PHE A 251 1.93 -8.08 22.38
N HIS A 252 0.93 -8.68 23.01
CA HIS A 252 -0.46 -8.19 22.98
C HIS A 252 -0.65 -7.00 23.92
N MET A 253 -0.14 -5.85 23.48
CA MET A 253 -0.19 -4.60 24.22
C MET A 253 -1.62 -4.16 24.52
N ARG A 254 -2.63 -4.52 23.72
CA ARG A 254 -4.03 -4.10 23.94
C ARG A 254 -4.66 -4.65 25.22
N ASN A 255 -4.46 -5.93 25.52
CA ASN A 255 -5.06 -6.66 26.64
C ASN A 255 -4.07 -7.05 27.76
N GLU A 256 -2.77 -7.15 27.49
CA GLU A 256 -1.76 -7.48 28.53
C GLU A 256 -0.95 -6.26 28.98
N GLY A 257 -0.90 -5.21 28.16
CA GLY A 257 -0.12 -4.02 28.44
C GLY A 257 -0.63 -3.23 29.64
N ARG A 258 0.29 -2.86 30.53
CA ARG A 258 -0.02 -2.11 31.77
C ARG A 258 0.50 -0.68 31.67
N TYR A 259 -0.30 0.30 32.07
CA TYR A 259 0.16 1.68 32.12
C TYR A 259 0.99 1.89 33.39
N THR A 260 2.15 2.50 33.24
CA THR A 260 3.07 2.75 34.34
C THR A 260 4.06 3.84 33.97
N TYR A 261 4.82 4.31 34.96
CA TYR A 261 6.00 5.13 34.77
C TYR A 261 7.23 4.22 34.71
N PRO A 262 7.83 4.01 33.53
CA PRO A 262 8.96 3.11 33.38
C PRO A 262 10.16 3.55 34.20
N VAL A 263 10.96 2.57 34.62
CA VAL A 263 12.15 2.81 35.46
C VAL A 263 13.14 3.76 34.78
N CYS A 264 13.29 3.66 33.45
CA CYS A 264 14.17 4.53 32.68
C CYS A 264 13.51 5.83 32.20
N MET A 265 12.18 5.97 32.33
CA MET A 265 11.40 7.14 31.90
C MET A 265 10.36 7.52 32.98
N PRO A 266 10.79 7.90 34.19
CA PRO A 266 9.90 8.00 35.35
C PRO A 266 8.87 9.15 35.25
N THR A 267 9.02 10.08 34.30
CA THR A 267 8.15 11.26 34.13
C THR A 267 7.07 11.08 33.06
N THR A 268 7.07 9.98 32.31
CA THR A 268 6.13 9.76 31.21
C THR A 268 5.38 8.45 31.43
N MET A 269 4.05 8.54 31.54
CA MET A 269 3.21 7.36 31.57
C MET A 269 3.19 6.73 30.18
N THR A 270 3.42 5.42 30.11
CA THR A 270 3.41 4.68 28.85
C THR A 270 2.86 3.28 29.07
N LYS A 271 2.42 2.62 28.01
CA LYS A 271 1.95 1.23 28.07
C LYS A 271 3.15 0.29 27.97
N VAL A 272 3.28 -0.62 28.93
CA VAL A 272 4.46 -1.47 29.10
C VAL A 272 4.08 -2.94 29.17
N ILE A 273 4.83 -3.78 28.45
CA ILE A 273 4.91 -5.23 28.69
C ILE A 273 6.33 -5.60 29.06
N ARG A 274 6.49 -6.43 30.10
CA ARG A 274 7.79 -6.89 30.61
C ARG A 274 8.08 -8.31 30.13
N PHE A 275 9.32 -8.55 29.76
CA PHE A 275 9.80 -9.87 29.34
C PHE A 275 11.25 -10.09 29.76
N SER A 276 11.69 -11.34 29.76
CA SER A 276 13.07 -11.69 30.12
C SER A 276 13.72 -12.55 29.05
N ILE A 277 15.04 -12.45 28.97
CA ILE A 277 15.88 -13.30 28.14
C ILE A 277 16.90 -13.97 29.06
N GLU A 278 16.96 -15.29 29.03
CA GLU A 278 17.88 -16.10 29.81
C GLU A 278 18.68 -17.03 28.89
N TYR A 279 19.98 -16.77 28.75
CA TYR A 279 20.88 -17.61 27.97
C TYR A 279 22.36 -17.48 28.35
N SER A 280 23.13 -18.50 27.96
CA SER A 280 24.59 -18.57 27.93
C SER A 280 25.05 -18.83 26.50
N GLY A 281 26.02 -18.08 26.02
CA GLY A 281 26.61 -18.30 24.71
C GLY A 281 27.45 -17.12 24.24
N ASN A 282 28.46 -17.42 23.42
CA ASN A 282 29.35 -16.42 22.81
C ASN A 282 28.73 -15.82 21.54
N PHE A 283 27.47 -15.42 21.59
CA PHE A 283 26.74 -14.81 20.48
C PHE A 283 25.77 -13.76 21.02
N SER A 284 25.32 -12.87 20.14
CA SER A 284 24.37 -11.81 20.52
C SER A 284 22.95 -12.16 20.10
N ILE A 285 21.96 -11.66 20.83
CA ILE A 285 20.56 -11.72 20.40
C ILE A 285 20.21 -10.39 19.74
N HIS A 286 19.75 -10.48 18.49
CA HIS A 286 19.12 -9.38 17.78
C HIS A 286 17.66 -9.28 18.19
N ILE A 287 17.20 -8.06 18.51
CA ILE A 287 15.79 -7.76 18.79
C ILE A 287 15.34 -6.71 17.78
N SER A 288 14.29 -7.03 17.02
CA SER A 288 13.72 -6.14 16.00
C SER A 288 12.22 -5.91 16.15
N THR A 289 11.79 -4.66 15.97
CA THR A 289 10.37 -4.27 15.80
C THR A 289 10.14 -3.51 14.49
N THR A 290 11.05 -3.65 13.51
CA THR A 290 11.00 -2.89 12.26
C THR A 290 9.90 -3.33 11.30
N GLU A 291 9.20 -4.44 11.58
CA GLU A 291 8.10 -4.96 10.76
C GLU A 291 6.98 -3.93 10.56
N GLU A 292 6.63 -3.17 11.60
CA GLU A 292 5.52 -2.21 11.53
C GLU A 292 5.93 -0.78 11.13
N ASN A 293 7.24 -0.50 11.02
CA ASN A 293 7.78 0.85 10.82
C ASN A 293 7.27 1.91 11.82
N ARG A 294 7.15 1.56 13.11
CA ARG A 294 6.61 2.43 14.17
C ARG A 294 7.61 2.75 15.27
N VAL A 295 7.38 3.88 15.95
CA VAL A 295 8.18 4.34 17.08
C VAL A 295 7.95 3.43 18.28
N ARG A 296 9.01 2.76 18.74
CA ARG A 296 8.98 1.86 19.90
C ARG A 296 10.17 2.13 20.81
N TYR A 297 10.01 1.84 22.08
CA TYR A 297 11.08 1.93 23.06
C TYR A 297 11.27 0.58 23.74
N LEU A 298 12.50 0.30 24.15
CA LEU A 298 12.84 -0.85 24.98
C LEU A 298 13.69 -0.36 26.13
N GLN A 299 13.43 -0.84 27.34
CA GLN A 299 14.34 -0.64 28.47
C GLN A 299 14.88 -1.98 28.96
N GLU A 300 16.13 -1.99 29.39
CA GLU A 300 16.72 -3.02 30.24
C GLU A 300 16.86 -2.46 31.66
N TYR A 301 16.54 -3.27 32.65
CA TYR A 301 16.63 -2.91 34.05
C TYR A 301 17.16 -4.08 34.88
N THR A 302 17.72 -3.75 36.04
CA THR A 302 18.09 -4.74 37.07
C THR A 302 17.16 -4.63 38.26
N ILE A 303 17.06 -5.69 39.04
CA ILE A 303 16.30 -5.70 40.30
C ILE A 303 17.32 -5.91 41.41
N ASN A 304 17.39 -4.98 42.36
CA ASN A 304 18.30 -5.11 43.50
C ASN A 304 17.71 -6.04 44.59
N SER A 305 18.51 -6.33 45.63
CA SER A 305 18.11 -7.17 46.76
C SER A 305 16.88 -6.66 47.52
N SER A 306 16.61 -5.35 47.46
CA SER A 306 15.42 -4.70 48.03
C SER A 306 14.22 -4.68 47.07
N ASN A 307 14.28 -5.44 45.97
CA ASN A 307 13.26 -5.50 44.91
C ASN A 307 12.98 -4.15 44.21
N ILE A 308 13.92 -3.20 44.26
CA ILE A 308 13.83 -1.93 43.55
C ILE A 308 14.44 -2.11 42.15
N ALA A 309 13.69 -1.74 41.12
CA ALA A 309 14.18 -1.78 39.76
C ALA A 309 15.06 -0.57 39.49
N GLN A 310 16.23 -0.79 38.89
CA GLN A 310 17.18 0.24 38.49
C GLN A 310 17.34 0.21 36.98
N CYS A 311 17.28 1.38 36.34
CA CYS A 311 17.47 1.48 34.91
C CYS A 311 18.91 1.08 34.56
N LYS A 312 19.06 0.15 33.62
CA LYS A 312 20.38 -0.20 33.06
C LYS A 312 20.59 0.49 31.72
N LYS A 313 19.59 0.43 30.83
CA LYS A 313 19.66 1.06 29.51
C LYS A 313 18.28 1.33 28.95
N LEU A 314 18.12 2.45 28.27
CA LEU A 314 16.96 2.76 27.46
C LEU A 314 17.38 2.82 25.99
N TRP A 315 16.63 2.13 25.15
CA TRP A 315 16.71 2.23 23.71
C TRP A 315 15.42 2.87 23.20
N GLY A 316 15.56 3.91 22.41
CA GLY A 316 14.46 4.48 21.62
C GLY A 316 14.65 4.19 20.15
N VAL A 317 13.93 4.92 19.31
CA VAL A 317 14.04 4.84 17.86
C VAL A 317 15.50 5.05 17.46
N THR A 318 16.07 3.99 16.95
CA THR A 318 17.31 4.04 16.20
C THR A 318 16.97 4.52 14.80
N HIS A 319 17.22 5.80 14.52
CA HIS A 319 17.17 6.31 13.15
C HIS A 319 18.32 5.68 12.37
N PHE A 320 18.04 4.57 11.70
CA PHE A 320 19.03 3.94 10.84
C PHE A 320 19.10 4.69 9.51
N ARG A 321 20.22 5.38 9.28
CA ARG A 321 20.75 5.66 7.94
C ARG A 321 21.77 4.57 7.63
N ILE A 322 21.39 3.55 6.87
CA ILE A 322 22.30 2.44 6.52
C ILE A 322 23.24 2.83 5.36
N SER A 323 22.95 3.94 4.68
CA SER A 323 23.87 4.73 3.85
C SER A 323 23.15 6.03 3.51
N LYS A 324 23.73 6.90 2.68
CA LYS A 324 22.99 8.04 2.13
C LYS A 324 21.69 7.57 1.46
N ASP A 325 21.58 6.32 1.01
CA ASP A 325 20.56 5.77 0.12
C ASP A 325 19.37 5.09 0.80
N SER A 326 19.47 4.66 2.06
CA SER A 326 18.35 4.04 2.78
C SER A 326 17.55 5.07 3.60
N GLY A 327 16.25 5.15 3.33
CA GLY A 327 15.32 5.91 4.18
C GLY A 327 15.35 5.43 5.64
N ILE A 328 14.82 6.27 6.53
CA ILE A 328 14.80 6.00 7.97
C ILE A 328 13.76 4.92 8.26
N ILE A 329 14.20 3.74 8.68
CA ILE A 329 13.33 2.69 9.23
C ILE A 329 13.08 2.99 10.70
N ASN A 330 11.82 3.15 11.10
CA ASN A 330 11.43 3.37 12.49
C ASN A 330 11.15 2.03 13.17
N GLY A 331 11.75 1.85 14.34
CA GLY A 331 11.62 0.63 15.12
C GLY A 331 12.91 0.36 15.89
N LEU A 332 12.84 -0.60 16.80
CA LEU A 332 14.01 -1.09 17.51
C LEU A 332 14.74 -2.05 16.57
N ASN A 333 16.04 -1.87 16.42
CA ASN A 333 16.92 -2.89 15.86
C ASN A 333 18.19 -2.89 16.72
N LEU A 334 18.23 -3.83 17.65
CA LEU A 334 19.14 -3.82 18.78
C LEU A 334 19.97 -5.09 18.82
N ARG A 335 21.24 -4.93 19.17
CA ARG A 335 22.12 -6.04 19.56
C ARG A 335 22.17 -6.13 21.07
N ILE A 336 21.79 -7.29 21.59
CA ILE A 336 21.90 -7.66 22.99
C ILE A 336 23.09 -8.62 23.10
N GLU A 337 24.19 -8.14 23.70
CA GLU A 337 25.41 -8.94 23.86
C GLU A 337 25.18 -10.15 24.76
N GLY A 338 25.79 -11.28 24.38
CA GLY A 338 25.77 -12.51 25.16
C GLY A 338 26.77 -12.55 26.30
N SER A 339 26.63 -13.58 27.11
CA SER A 339 27.50 -13.89 28.24
C SER A 339 27.87 -15.37 28.19
N PRO A 340 29.13 -15.74 28.49
CA PRO A 340 29.53 -17.15 28.57
C PRO A 340 28.86 -17.88 29.75
N ILE A 341 28.35 -17.13 30.73
CA ILE A 341 27.60 -17.64 31.89
C ILE A 341 26.11 -17.42 31.64
N LEU A 342 25.28 -18.38 32.05
CA LEU A 342 23.83 -18.27 31.99
C LEU A 342 23.38 -17.04 32.77
N THR A 343 22.77 -16.08 32.08
CA THR A 343 22.34 -14.82 32.68
C THR A 343 20.90 -14.50 32.30
N LYS A 344 20.08 -14.18 33.30
CA LYS A 344 18.72 -13.69 33.10
C LYS A 344 18.70 -12.17 33.10
N ARG A 345 18.21 -11.59 32.01
CA ARG A 345 18.11 -10.14 31.79
C ARG A 345 16.65 -9.72 31.68
N TYR A 346 16.31 -8.60 32.29
CA TYR A 346 14.93 -8.10 32.35
C TYR A 346 14.75 -6.91 31.41
N PHE A 347 13.70 -6.98 30.61
CA PHE A 347 13.36 -5.98 29.63
C PHE A 347 11.92 -5.52 29.80
N ALA A 348 11.63 -4.31 29.32
CA ALA A 348 10.26 -3.84 29.14
C ALA A 348 10.14 -3.14 27.79
N LEU A 349 9.18 -3.58 26.99
CA LEU A 349 8.78 -2.96 25.73
C LEU A 349 7.77 -1.86 26.04
N LEU A 350 7.92 -0.69 25.41
CA LEU A 350 7.10 0.48 25.71
C LEU A 350 6.52 1.13 24.45
N THR A 351 5.28 1.61 24.55
CA THR A 351 4.57 2.33 23.49
C THR A 351 3.61 3.37 24.05
N ASN A 352 3.49 4.49 23.32
CA ASN A 352 2.50 5.52 23.60
C ASN A 352 1.22 5.32 22.78
N GLU A 353 1.22 4.38 21.84
CA GLU A 353 0.03 4.03 21.06
C GLU A 353 -0.90 3.16 21.92
N LEU A 354 -2.19 3.52 21.93
CA LEU A 354 -3.15 2.96 22.88
C LEU A 354 -3.81 1.65 22.41
N ASP A 355 -3.78 1.39 21.10
CA ASP A 355 -4.60 0.33 20.46
C ASP A 355 -3.84 -0.44 19.38
N ILE A 356 -2.68 -0.99 19.73
CA ILE A 356 -1.84 -1.79 18.83
C ILE A 356 -1.14 -2.90 19.59
N ASP A 357 -0.91 -4.05 18.96
CA ASP A 357 -0.01 -5.11 19.45
C ASP A 357 1.35 -5.00 18.75
N ILE A 358 2.43 -5.47 19.37
CA ILE A 358 3.78 -5.27 18.83
C ILE A 358 4.42 -6.61 18.48
N PRO A 359 4.64 -6.92 17.18
CA PRO A 359 5.46 -8.03 16.77
C PRO A 359 6.95 -7.72 17.03
N VAL A 360 7.62 -8.65 17.70
CA VAL A 360 9.06 -8.59 17.99
C VAL A 360 9.72 -9.85 17.45
N THR A 361 10.81 -9.64 16.71
CA THR A 361 11.64 -10.74 16.19
C THR A 361 12.92 -10.85 17.00
N PHE A 362 13.20 -12.06 17.47
CA PHE A 362 14.44 -12.43 18.14
C PHE A 362 15.27 -13.31 17.21
N LYS A 363 16.56 -13.00 17.05
CA LYS A 363 17.46 -13.80 16.21
C LYS A 363 18.86 -13.90 16.82
N PRO A 364 19.43 -15.09 16.98
CA PRO A 364 20.85 -15.24 17.31
C PRO A 364 21.69 -14.70 16.16
N ILE A 365 22.61 -13.78 16.47
CA ILE A 365 23.54 -13.19 15.51
C ILE A 365 24.96 -13.24 16.06
N CYS A 366 25.92 -13.21 15.14
CA CYS A 366 27.33 -13.09 15.46
C CYS A 366 27.84 -14.22 16.34
N ILE A 367 27.78 -15.44 15.79
CA ILE A 367 28.30 -16.64 16.44
C ILE A 367 29.80 -16.47 16.74
N ASP A 368 30.22 -16.94 17.90
CA ASP A 368 31.56 -16.78 18.46
C ASP A 368 32.08 -15.34 18.44
N ASN A 369 31.17 -14.37 18.58
CA ASN A 369 31.44 -12.94 18.48
C ASN A 369 32.24 -12.58 17.21
N CYS A 370 31.99 -13.29 16.11
CA CYS A 370 32.70 -13.11 14.83
C CYS A 370 34.22 -13.30 14.91
N ASN A 371 34.71 -14.06 15.91
CA ASN A 371 36.13 -14.18 16.23
C ASN A 371 36.83 -12.80 16.31
N ASN A 372 36.11 -11.77 16.80
CA ASN A 372 36.63 -10.40 16.88
C ASN A 372 37.89 -10.32 17.74
N ASP A 373 37.99 -11.11 18.80
CA ASP A 373 39.17 -11.18 19.67
C ASP A 373 40.43 -11.66 18.92
N LYS A 374 40.27 -12.40 17.82
CA LYS A 374 41.35 -12.83 16.92
C LYS A 374 41.56 -11.86 15.74
N GLY A 375 40.74 -10.82 15.64
CA GLY A 375 40.77 -9.86 14.52
C GLY A 375 40.22 -10.42 13.21
N HIS A 376 39.32 -11.42 13.26
CA HIS A 376 38.78 -12.04 12.03
C HIS A 376 37.55 -11.33 11.47
N GLY A 377 36.79 -10.62 12.31
CA GLY A 377 35.57 -9.93 11.87
C GLY A 377 34.87 -9.17 12.98
N ASN A 378 33.84 -8.42 12.61
CA ASN A 378 33.04 -7.60 13.51
C ASN A 378 31.54 -7.93 13.39
N CYS A 379 30.84 -7.90 14.52
CA CYS A 379 29.40 -8.14 14.54
C CYS A 379 28.60 -6.90 14.10
N SER A 380 27.68 -7.06 13.16
CA SER A 380 26.77 -6.00 12.72
C SER A 380 25.32 -6.30 13.09
N ALA A 381 24.74 -5.47 13.94
CA ALA A 381 23.29 -5.51 14.24
C ALA A 381 22.45 -5.20 12.99
N ILE A 382 22.97 -4.29 12.14
CA ILE A 382 22.31 -3.83 10.91
C ILE A 382 22.23 -4.96 9.89
N LYS A 383 23.37 -5.61 9.58
CA LYS A 383 23.41 -6.71 8.63
C LYS A 383 22.96 -8.05 9.24
N GLN A 384 22.69 -8.07 10.55
CA GLN A 384 22.31 -9.26 11.32
C GLN A 384 23.28 -10.43 11.15
N ASN A 385 24.56 -10.16 10.90
CA ASN A 385 25.59 -11.15 10.65
C ASN A 385 26.99 -10.62 11.01
N CYS A 386 27.98 -11.50 10.88
CA CYS A 386 29.38 -11.11 10.97
C CYS A 386 29.89 -10.46 9.69
N ILE A 387 30.62 -9.36 9.83
CA ILE A 387 31.39 -8.72 8.76
C ILE A 387 32.82 -9.22 8.90
N CYS A 388 33.20 -10.20 8.08
CA CYS A 388 34.52 -10.81 8.12
C CYS A 388 35.56 -9.98 7.38
N ASN A 389 36.79 -9.99 7.91
CA ASN A 389 37.96 -9.43 7.26
C ASN A 389 38.38 -10.29 6.06
N ASP A 390 39.21 -9.74 5.19
CA ASP A 390 39.68 -10.46 4.01
C ASP A 390 40.43 -11.74 4.40
N GLY A 391 40.20 -12.82 3.66
CA GLY A 391 40.66 -14.18 4.01
C GLY A 391 39.77 -14.96 4.98
N TYR A 392 38.77 -14.33 5.62
CA TYR A 392 37.84 -15.00 6.55
C TYR A 392 36.41 -15.07 5.99
N GLY A 393 35.63 -16.06 6.39
CA GLY A 393 34.29 -16.36 5.89
C GLY A 393 33.43 -17.16 6.88
N GLY A 394 32.20 -17.49 6.48
CA GLY A 394 31.24 -18.17 7.35
C GLY A 394 30.53 -17.27 8.36
N VAL A 395 29.65 -17.88 9.15
CA VAL A 395 28.78 -17.20 10.13
C VAL A 395 29.51 -16.65 11.36
N ASP A 396 30.74 -17.10 11.59
CA ASP A 396 31.62 -16.79 12.73
C ASP A 396 32.97 -16.15 12.30
N CYS A 397 33.20 -15.94 10.99
CA CYS A 397 34.47 -15.47 10.43
C CYS A 397 35.66 -16.39 10.71
N HIS A 398 35.52 -17.69 10.45
CA HIS A 398 36.65 -18.61 10.40
C HIS A 398 37.49 -18.41 9.12
N LEU A 399 38.68 -19.01 9.10
CA LEU A 399 39.61 -18.92 7.97
C LEU A 399 39.03 -19.63 6.73
N LYS A 400 38.99 -18.96 5.57
CA LYS A 400 38.52 -19.59 4.31
C LYS A 400 39.53 -20.64 3.87
N CYS A 401 39.09 -21.82 3.45
CA CYS A 401 40.04 -22.82 2.93
C CYS A 401 40.75 -22.36 1.63
N TYR A 402 40.12 -21.51 0.82
CA TYR A 402 40.62 -21.08 -0.48
C TYR A 402 40.34 -19.59 -0.72
N HIS A 403 41.35 -18.83 -1.09
CA HIS A 403 41.26 -17.37 -1.27
C HIS A 403 42.38 -16.87 -2.18
N ASN A 404 42.08 -15.87 -3.04
CA ASN A 404 43.03 -15.29 -3.99
C ASN A 404 43.85 -16.32 -4.80
N GLY A 405 43.18 -17.38 -5.24
CA GLY A 405 43.79 -18.42 -6.08
C GLY A 405 44.66 -19.44 -5.33
N ARG A 406 44.73 -19.37 -3.99
CA ARG A 406 45.58 -20.25 -3.16
C ARG A 406 44.78 -20.91 -2.05
N TRP A 407 45.17 -22.14 -1.70
CA TRP A 407 44.70 -22.80 -0.49
C TRP A 407 45.34 -22.14 0.74
N GLN A 408 44.55 -21.92 1.78
CA GLN A 408 45.00 -21.41 3.07
C GLN A 408 45.14 -22.52 4.12
N VAL A 409 44.83 -23.77 3.73
CA VAL A 409 44.93 -24.97 4.56
C VAL A 409 45.86 -25.98 3.91
N ASP A 410 46.57 -26.76 4.73
CA ASP A 410 47.60 -27.70 4.25
C ASP A 410 47.01 -28.98 3.65
N ASP A 411 45.86 -29.47 4.14
CA ASP A 411 45.11 -30.59 3.55
C ASP A 411 43.85 -30.11 2.86
N PHE A 412 43.89 -30.13 1.53
CA PHE A 412 42.79 -29.69 0.66
C PHE A 412 42.28 -30.79 -0.28
N SER A 413 42.78 -32.02 -0.12
CA SER A 413 42.47 -33.16 -1.00
C SER A 413 40.97 -33.43 -1.13
N ASN A 414 40.23 -33.25 -0.04
CA ASN A 414 38.78 -33.47 0.05
C ASN A 414 37.96 -32.17 0.21
N LEU A 415 38.55 -31.02 -0.14
CA LEU A 415 37.88 -29.73 -0.01
C LEU A 415 37.47 -29.16 -1.37
N CYS A 416 36.31 -28.51 -1.39
CA CYS A 416 35.90 -27.67 -2.51
C CYS A 416 36.49 -26.27 -2.36
N LYS A 417 36.68 -25.58 -3.49
CA LYS A 417 37.15 -24.19 -3.48
C LYS A 417 36.06 -23.29 -2.93
N TYR A 418 36.30 -22.64 -1.78
CA TYR A 418 35.37 -21.66 -1.20
C TYR A 418 34.91 -20.62 -2.24
N GLY A 419 33.60 -20.38 -2.33
CA GLY A 419 32.99 -19.49 -3.31
C GLY A 419 32.67 -20.13 -4.68
N SER A 420 33.04 -21.40 -4.90
CA SER A 420 32.55 -22.17 -6.05
C SER A 420 31.10 -22.63 -5.84
N SER A 421 30.39 -22.92 -6.94
CA SER A 421 28.99 -23.34 -6.88
C SER A 421 28.83 -24.60 -6.01
N ASN A 422 27.86 -24.55 -5.08
CA ASN A 422 27.51 -25.63 -4.15
C ASN A 422 28.60 -26.05 -3.14
N CYS A 423 29.64 -25.22 -2.98
CA CYS A 423 30.60 -25.34 -1.90
C CYS A 423 30.08 -24.57 -0.66
N GLU A 424 30.01 -25.22 0.49
CA GLU A 424 29.62 -24.61 1.76
C GLU A 424 30.78 -23.83 2.40
N ASP A 425 30.47 -23.03 3.42
CA ASP A 425 31.47 -22.16 4.07
C ASP A 425 32.61 -22.95 4.71
N ASN A 426 32.32 -24.18 5.18
CA ASN A 426 33.30 -25.13 5.71
C ASN A 426 34.12 -25.86 4.63
N CYS A 427 33.97 -25.47 3.35
CA CYS A 427 34.63 -26.07 2.20
C CYS A 427 34.30 -27.54 1.93
N THR A 428 33.11 -27.95 2.33
CA THR A 428 32.52 -29.22 1.94
C THR A 428 31.40 -29.01 0.92
N CYS A 429 31.09 -30.05 0.14
CA CYS A 429 29.98 -29.97 -0.80
C CYS A 429 28.64 -30.05 -0.07
N LYS A 430 27.67 -29.24 -0.50
CA LYS A 430 26.29 -29.33 -0.04
C LYS A 430 25.77 -30.77 -0.15
N LYS A 431 24.88 -31.15 0.75
CA LYS A 431 24.22 -32.46 0.71
C LYS A 431 23.60 -32.72 -0.68
N GLY A 432 23.94 -33.85 -1.30
CA GLY A 432 23.51 -34.21 -2.67
C GLY A 432 24.50 -33.83 -3.78
N TYR A 433 25.64 -33.24 -3.43
CA TYR A 433 26.72 -32.89 -4.36
C TYR A 433 27.99 -33.69 -4.07
N TYR A 434 28.74 -34.00 -5.12
CA TYR A 434 29.95 -34.81 -5.07
C TYR A 434 31.17 -34.00 -5.49
N LEU A 435 32.26 -34.14 -4.75
CA LEU A 435 33.50 -33.44 -5.02
C LEU A 435 34.24 -34.07 -6.22
N VAL A 436 34.49 -33.28 -7.26
CA VAL A 436 35.33 -33.64 -8.41
C VAL A 436 36.24 -32.47 -8.74
N ASP A 437 37.56 -32.70 -8.74
CA ASP A 437 38.59 -31.69 -9.04
C ASP A 437 38.43 -30.38 -8.24
N HIS A 438 38.04 -30.49 -6.97
CA HIS A 438 37.73 -29.40 -6.05
C HIS A 438 36.47 -28.57 -6.38
N TYR A 439 35.57 -29.10 -7.21
CA TYR A 439 34.24 -28.53 -7.52
C TYR A 439 33.14 -29.47 -7.07
N CYS A 440 32.02 -28.91 -6.60
CA CYS A 440 30.86 -29.68 -6.15
C CYS A 440 29.87 -29.89 -7.31
N LEU A 441 29.82 -31.11 -7.82
CA LEU A 441 28.95 -31.51 -8.92
C LEU A 441 27.64 -32.10 -8.40
N HIS A 442 26.53 -31.72 -9.03
CA HIS A 442 25.23 -32.36 -8.79
C HIS A 442 25.31 -33.85 -9.18
N GLU A 443 24.55 -34.72 -8.51
CA GLU A 443 24.51 -36.17 -8.79
C GLU A 443 24.34 -36.50 -10.27
N ASP A 444 23.40 -35.81 -10.94
CA ASP A 444 23.13 -35.98 -12.37
C ASP A 444 24.35 -35.64 -13.25
N CYS A 445 25.11 -34.60 -12.89
CA CYS A 445 26.33 -34.20 -13.61
C CYS A 445 27.47 -35.20 -13.36
N TYR A 446 27.59 -35.69 -12.12
CA TYR A 446 28.56 -36.69 -11.74
C TYR A 446 28.34 -38.00 -12.52
N ASN A 447 27.08 -38.44 -12.63
CA ASN A 447 26.67 -39.63 -13.36
C ASN A 447 26.55 -39.42 -14.88
N ASN A 448 26.73 -38.19 -15.37
CA ASN A 448 26.59 -37.80 -16.77
C ASN A 448 25.22 -38.16 -17.38
N VAL A 449 24.15 -37.91 -16.62
CA VAL A 449 22.74 -38.17 -16.99
C VAL A 449 22.03 -36.85 -17.25
N LEU A 450 21.42 -36.69 -18.43
CA LEU A 450 20.72 -35.47 -18.79
C LEU A 450 19.36 -35.40 -18.09
N THR A 451 19.25 -34.51 -17.12
CA THR A 451 18.02 -34.20 -16.38
C THR A 451 17.72 -32.71 -16.46
N SER A 452 16.62 -32.26 -15.85
CA SER A 452 16.32 -30.83 -15.71
C SER A 452 17.30 -30.05 -14.83
N ASN A 453 18.18 -30.74 -14.08
CA ASN A 453 19.07 -30.13 -13.09
C ASN A 453 20.46 -29.76 -13.64
N ILE A 454 20.75 -30.12 -14.89
CA ILE A 454 22.03 -29.83 -15.56
C ILE A 454 21.79 -29.25 -16.95
N GLU A 455 22.70 -28.40 -17.43
CA GLU A 455 22.52 -27.67 -18.69
C GLU A 455 22.96 -28.47 -19.92
N CYS A 456 23.92 -29.37 -19.73
CA CYS A 456 24.56 -30.14 -20.80
C CYS A 456 25.34 -31.34 -20.21
N LEU A 457 25.75 -32.28 -21.07
CA LEU A 457 26.57 -33.42 -20.65
C LEU A 457 28.07 -33.10 -20.79
N ARG A 458 28.88 -33.64 -19.87
CA ARG A 458 30.33 -33.44 -19.88
C ARG A 458 30.91 -33.93 -21.20
N LYS A 459 31.86 -33.16 -21.75
CA LYS A 459 32.57 -33.42 -23.03
C LYS A 459 31.74 -33.16 -24.30
N ASN A 460 30.46 -32.81 -24.18
CA ASN A 460 29.68 -32.40 -25.33
C ASN A 460 29.95 -30.94 -25.70
N GLU A 461 29.60 -30.58 -26.93
CA GLU A 461 29.90 -29.27 -27.49
C GLU A 461 29.35 -28.12 -26.63
N GLY A 462 30.23 -27.17 -26.32
CA GLY A 462 29.90 -26.00 -25.51
C GLY A 462 29.64 -26.28 -24.03
N CYS A 463 29.95 -27.46 -23.51
CA CYS A 463 29.72 -27.84 -22.11
C CYS A 463 31.01 -27.87 -21.27
N SER A 464 30.95 -27.29 -20.07
CA SER A 464 32.05 -27.29 -19.10
C SER A 464 32.17 -28.61 -18.34
N GLN A 465 33.24 -28.78 -17.56
CA GLN A 465 33.38 -29.93 -16.66
C GLN A 465 32.36 -29.92 -15.50
N THR A 466 31.71 -28.78 -15.24
CA THR A 466 30.67 -28.62 -14.22
C THR A 466 29.25 -28.77 -14.79
N CYS A 467 29.09 -29.32 -16.00
CA CYS A 467 27.81 -29.48 -16.71
C CYS A 467 27.04 -28.17 -16.91
N SER A 468 27.78 -27.07 -17.07
CA SER A 468 27.27 -25.74 -17.39
C SER A 468 27.78 -25.31 -18.75
N CYS A 469 27.02 -24.50 -19.49
CA CYS A 469 27.46 -24.02 -20.79
C CYS A 469 28.69 -23.10 -20.66
N LEU A 470 29.64 -23.27 -21.59
CA LEU A 470 30.84 -22.44 -21.68
C LEU A 470 30.47 -21.03 -22.16
N ASN A 471 31.32 -20.05 -21.82
CA ASN A 471 31.17 -18.69 -22.32
C ASN A 471 31.13 -18.67 -23.85
N GLY A 472 30.08 -18.08 -24.41
CA GLY A 472 29.79 -18.09 -25.85
C GLY A 472 28.67 -19.06 -26.27
N PHE A 473 28.18 -19.88 -25.34
CA PHE A 473 27.07 -20.81 -25.55
C PHE A 473 25.90 -20.53 -24.59
N ILE A 474 24.71 -21.05 -24.91
CA ILE A 474 23.47 -20.98 -24.13
C ILE A 474 22.87 -22.39 -23.96
N PRO A 475 22.20 -22.67 -22.83
CA PRO A 475 21.58 -23.95 -22.58
C PRO A 475 20.33 -24.15 -23.45
N LEU A 476 20.10 -25.39 -23.89
CA LEU A 476 18.89 -25.81 -24.57
C LEU A 476 18.25 -26.96 -23.78
N LYS A 477 17.00 -26.76 -23.36
CA LYS A 477 16.29 -27.71 -22.51
C LYS A 477 16.15 -29.07 -23.20
N GLY A 478 16.65 -30.12 -22.56
CA GLY A 478 16.61 -31.49 -23.09
C GLY A 478 17.70 -31.81 -24.14
N SER A 479 18.64 -30.90 -24.38
CA SER A 479 19.81 -31.15 -25.23
C SER A 479 21.01 -31.60 -24.42
N SER A 480 21.78 -32.54 -24.95
CA SER A 480 23.05 -32.96 -24.34
C SER A 480 24.21 -31.99 -24.62
N ARG A 481 24.03 -31.00 -25.50
CA ARG A 481 25.01 -29.97 -25.92
C ARG A 481 24.44 -28.55 -25.84
N CYS A 482 25.30 -27.54 -25.70
CA CYS A 482 24.88 -26.13 -25.65
C CYS A 482 24.85 -25.49 -27.05
N ILE A 483 23.99 -24.47 -27.22
CA ILE A 483 23.85 -23.74 -28.49
C ILE A 483 24.83 -22.55 -28.50
N PRO A 484 25.61 -22.32 -29.57
CA PRO A 484 26.41 -21.11 -29.71
C PRO A 484 25.53 -19.85 -29.77
N LYS A 485 25.92 -18.76 -29.09
CA LYS A 485 25.22 -17.47 -29.13
C LYS A 485 25.18 -16.83 -30.53
N SER A 486 26.06 -17.24 -31.44
CA SER A 486 26.06 -16.81 -32.84
C SER A 486 24.88 -17.39 -33.63
N CYS A 487 24.38 -18.56 -33.24
CA CYS A 487 23.33 -19.24 -33.97
C CYS A 487 21.99 -18.46 -33.86
N GLY A 488 21.43 -18.09 -35.00
CA GLY A 488 20.22 -17.28 -35.18
C GLY A 488 20.47 -15.82 -35.60
N ASN A 489 21.71 -15.41 -35.88
CA ASN A 489 22.07 -13.98 -36.08
C ASN A 489 22.03 -13.51 -37.56
N LYS A 490 21.56 -14.36 -38.46
CA LYS A 490 21.50 -14.22 -39.93
C LYS A 490 22.86 -14.10 -40.63
N LYS A 491 23.92 -14.69 -40.06
CA LYS A 491 25.26 -14.79 -40.64
C LYS A 491 25.84 -16.17 -40.37
N ILE A 492 26.48 -16.75 -41.39
CA ILE A 492 27.18 -18.02 -41.24
C ILE A 492 28.50 -17.81 -40.50
N ASP A 493 28.52 -18.14 -39.21
CA ASP A 493 29.66 -17.95 -38.33
C ASP A 493 30.53 -19.20 -38.16
N THR A 494 31.75 -18.99 -37.65
CA THR A 494 32.66 -20.07 -37.26
C THR A 494 32.61 -20.24 -35.75
N ILE A 495 32.11 -21.39 -35.31
CA ILE A 495 31.98 -21.75 -33.90
C ILE A 495 33.32 -22.31 -33.44
N ILE A 496 33.82 -21.80 -32.31
CA ILE A 496 35.05 -22.26 -31.66
C ILE A 496 34.65 -22.92 -30.35
N ASP A 497 34.81 -24.24 -30.27
CA ASP A 497 34.75 -24.99 -29.02
C ASP A 497 36.17 -25.40 -28.64
N ASN A 498 36.61 -25.00 -27.44
CA ASN A 498 37.92 -25.35 -26.90
C ASN A 498 38.11 -26.87 -26.72
N LEU A 499 37.02 -27.65 -26.69
CA LEU A 499 37.03 -29.11 -26.57
C LEU A 499 36.91 -29.85 -27.92
N ASN A 500 36.09 -29.34 -28.85
CA ASN A 500 35.71 -30.05 -30.08
C ASN A 500 36.25 -29.41 -31.39
N GLY A 501 36.99 -28.30 -31.30
CA GLY A 501 37.64 -27.65 -32.45
C GLY A 501 36.79 -26.57 -33.12
N LYS A 502 37.12 -26.24 -34.38
CA LYS A 502 36.46 -25.18 -35.16
C LYS A 502 35.54 -25.79 -36.22
N ARG A 503 34.27 -25.40 -36.24
CA ARG A 503 33.31 -25.74 -37.30
C ARG A 503 32.58 -24.51 -37.82
N LYS A 504 32.09 -24.57 -39.07
CA LYS A 504 31.30 -23.52 -39.69
C LYS A 504 29.81 -23.90 -39.66
N GLU A 505 28.93 -22.95 -39.40
CA GLU A 505 27.48 -23.14 -39.48
C GLU A 505 27.07 -23.56 -40.89
N GLN A 506 26.07 -24.45 -41.01
CA GLN A 506 25.57 -24.93 -42.31
C GLN A 506 24.37 -24.12 -42.82
N CYS A 507 23.70 -23.43 -41.90
CA CYS A 507 22.55 -22.57 -42.09
C CYS A 507 22.42 -21.69 -40.86
N ASP A 508 21.64 -20.63 -40.95
CA ASP A 508 21.48 -19.72 -39.82
C ASP A 508 20.09 -19.07 -39.82
N GLY A 509 19.13 -19.73 -39.16
CA GLY A 509 17.74 -19.29 -39.04
C GLY A 509 16.86 -19.44 -40.29
N GLY A 510 17.36 -20.05 -41.37
CA GLY A 510 16.61 -20.30 -42.60
C GLY A 510 15.85 -21.64 -42.63
N ILE A 511 15.22 -21.93 -43.78
CA ILE A 511 14.30 -23.07 -43.94
C ILE A 511 15.07 -24.40 -43.76
N ASN A 512 14.54 -25.34 -42.97
CA ASN A 512 15.18 -26.64 -42.67
C ASN A 512 16.55 -26.55 -41.96
N CYS A 513 16.79 -25.46 -41.23
CA CYS A 513 17.89 -25.32 -40.30
C CYS A 513 17.46 -25.80 -38.90
N ASN A 514 18.25 -26.64 -38.25
CA ASN A 514 18.00 -27.07 -36.88
C ASN A 514 18.47 -26.02 -35.86
N GLN A 515 18.08 -26.19 -34.60
CA GLN A 515 18.42 -25.31 -33.47
C GLN A 515 19.92 -25.24 -33.11
N PHE A 516 20.78 -26.01 -33.78
CA PHE A 516 22.24 -26.00 -33.63
C PHE A 516 22.96 -25.40 -34.85
N CYS A 517 22.21 -24.75 -35.75
CA CYS A 517 22.70 -24.17 -37.01
C CYS A 517 23.31 -25.20 -37.97
N GLU A 518 22.70 -26.39 -38.00
CA GLU A 518 22.99 -27.50 -38.92
C GLU A 518 21.76 -27.78 -39.78
N CYS A 519 21.95 -28.26 -41.02
CA CYS A 519 20.81 -28.66 -41.85
C CYS A 519 20.15 -29.92 -41.27
N ILE A 520 18.81 -29.94 -41.22
CA ILE A 520 18.05 -31.13 -40.81
C ILE A 520 18.39 -32.29 -41.76
N ASP A 521 18.46 -33.51 -41.22
CA ASP A 521 18.77 -34.72 -42.00
C ASP A 521 17.94 -34.83 -43.29
N GLY A 522 18.60 -35.02 -44.42
CA GLY A 522 17.99 -35.07 -45.75
C GLY A 522 17.91 -33.73 -46.50
N TYR A 523 18.48 -32.66 -45.94
CA TYR A 523 18.58 -31.33 -46.55
C TYR A 523 20.04 -30.88 -46.64
N GLU A 524 20.39 -30.13 -47.68
CA GLU A 524 21.73 -29.55 -47.86
C GLU A 524 21.65 -28.02 -47.94
N GLN A 525 22.72 -27.34 -47.57
CA GLN A 525 22.82 -25.88 -47.62
C GLN A 525 22.40 -25.38 -49.00
N ASN A 526 21.41 -24.50 -49.02
CA ASN A 526 20.86 -23.99 -50.25
C ASN A 526 21.89 -23.08 -50.91
N LYS A 527 22.37 -23.47 -52.09
CA LYS A 527 23.39 -22.72 -52.83
C LYS A 527 22.96 -21.30 -53.23
N LYS A 528 21.66 -21.01 -53.26
CA LYS A 528 21.11 -19.68 -53.57
C LYS A 528 20.79 -18.86 -52.33
N ASP A 529 20.56 -19.53 -51.20
CA ASP A 529 20.28 -18.90 -49.91
C ASP A 529 21.09 -19.62 -48.82
N PRO A 530 22.33 -19.16 -48.55
CA PRO A 530 23.23 -19.82 -47.62
C PRO A 530 22.70 -19.93 -46.19
N LEU A 531 21.66 -19.15 -45.84
CA LEU A 531 21.02 -19.16 -44.52
C LEU A 531 20.01 -20.31 -44.38
N SER A 532 19.58 -20.94 -45.48
CA SER A 532 18.57 -22.01 -45.52
C SER A 532 19.13 -23.34 -46.05
N CYS A 533 18.41 -24.44 -45.82
CA CYS A 533 18.67 -25.77 -46.36
C CYS A 533 17.52 -26.24 -47.27
N SER A 534 17.82 -26.92 -48.37
CA SER A 534 16.84 -27.31 -49.40
C SER A 534 16.78 -28.82 -49.62
N LYS A 535 15.55 -29.37 -49.75
CA LYS A 535 15.26 -30.78 -50.06
C LYS A 535 15.50 -31.05 -51.56
N LYS A 536 15.95 -32.25 -51.92
CA LYS A 536 15.83 -32.74 -53.32
C LYS A 536 14.33 -32.82 -53.67
N GLY A 537 13.89 -31.95 -54.58
CA GLY A 537 12.47 -31.56 -54.68
C GLY A 537 11.58 -32.39 -55.61
N VAL A 538 10.26 -32.22 -55.43
CA VAL A 538 9.15 -32.10 -56.43
C VAL A 538 7.94 -31.38 -55.76
N ASP A 539 7.13 -30.67 -56.55
CA ASP A 539 6.11 -29.63 -56.21
C ASP A 539 4.64 -30.06 -56.54
N TRP A 540 3.61 -29.61 -55.79
CA TRP A 540 2.18 -30.07 -55.85
C TRP A 540 1.12 -28.94 -55.81
N VAL A 541 1.09 -28.08 -56.83
CA VAL A 541 0.25 -26.85 -56.86
C VAL A 541 -1.25 -27.06 -57.18
N LEU A 542 -1.75 -28.26 -57.49
CA LEU A 542 -3.08 -28.41 -58.11
C LEU A 542 -4.27 -28.80 -57.21
N VAL A 543 -4.08 -29.00 -55.90
CA VAL A 543 -5.19 -29.42 -55.00
C VAL A 543 -5.83 -28.25 -54.22
N GLY A 544 -5.13 -27.11 -54.05
CA GLY A 544 -5.57 -26.01 -53.18
C GLY A 544 -6.74 -25.17 -53.71
N THR A 545 -6.99 -25.16 -55.02
CA THR A 545 -7.82 -24.12 -55.65
C THR A 545 -9.33 -24.35 -55.55
N LEU A 546 -9.80 -25.57 -55.26
CA LEU A 546 -11.23 -25.90 -55.25
C LEU A 546 -11.91 -25.72 -53.88
N ILE A 547 -11.15 -25.67 -52.78
CA ILE A 547 -11.69 -25.51 -51.41
C ILE A 547 -11.91 -24.02 -51.08
N ILE A 548 -11.13 -23.13 -51.68
CA ILE A 548 -11.09 -21.69 -51.37
C ILE A 548 -12.34 -20.95 -51.90
N THR A 549 -12.91 -21.39 -53.01
CA THR A 549 -14.04 -20.67 -53.64
C THR A 549 -15.38 -20.89 -52.94
N GLY A 550 -15.59 -22.03 -52.29
CA GLY A 550 -16.82 -22.32 -51.53
C GLY A 550 -16.90 -21.59 -50.18
N THR A 551 -15.77 -21.44 -49.49
CA THR A 551 -15.69 -20.75 -48.19
C THR A 551 -15.88 -19.24 -48.33
N ILE A 552 -15.40 -18.63 -49.42
CA ILE A 552 -15.51 -17.18 -49.64
C ILE A 552 -16.97 -16.72 -49.79
N ILE A 553 -17.82 -17.51 -50.46
CA ILE A 553 -19.22 -17.12 -50.72
C ILE A 553 -20.06 -17.16 -49.43
N VAL A 554 -19.83 -18.16 -48.57
CA VAL A 554 -20.50 -18.26 -47.26
C VAL A 554 -20.04 -17.13 -46.33
N LEU A 555 -18.76 -16.76 -46.38
CA LEU A 555 -18.21 -15.65 -45.59
C LEU A 555 -18.84 -14.30 -45.98
N ILE A 556 -19.03 -14.06 -47.28
CA ILE A 556 -19.65 -12.82 -47.79
C ILE A 556 -21.11 -12.71 -47.32
N PHE A 557 -21.84 -13.82 -47.25
CA PHE A 557 -23.24 -13.81 -46.79
C PHE A 557 -23.36 -13.53 -45.28
N ILE A 558 -22.44 -14.06 -44.47
CA ILE A 558 -22.35 -13.78 -43.02
C ILE A 558 -21.99 -12.31 -42.77
N ILE A 559 -21.07 -11.75 -43.56
CA ILE A 559 -20.67 -10.33 -43.46
C ILE A 559 -21.84 -9.41 -43.82
N LEU A 560 -22.59 -9.71 -44.88
CA LEU A 560 -23.78 -8.93 -45.26
C LEU A 560 -24.88 -8.96 -44.20
N LEU A 561 -25.12 -10.12 -43.58
CA LEU A 561 -26.07 -10.27 -42.48
C LEU A 561 -25.64 -9.47 -41.25
N PHE A 562 -24.33 -9.46 -40.93
CA PHE A 562 -23.74 -8.70 -39.83
C PHE A 562 -23.85 -7.19 -40.05
N ILE A 563 -23.58 -6.70 -41.26
CA ILE A 563 -23.70 -5.28 -41.62
C ILE A 563 -25.15 -4.79 -41.49
N LEU A 564 -26.12 -5.59 -41.93
CA LEU A 564 -27.55 -5.28 -41.80
C LEU A 564 -27.99 -5.20 -40.32
N LEU A 565 -27.50 -6.11 -39.47
CA LEU A 565 -27.73 -6.09 -38.02
C LEU A 565 -27.07 -4.88 -37.33
N SER A 566 -25.84 -4.53 -37.70
CA SER A 566 -25.13 -3.36 -37.14
C SER A 566 -25.78 -2.03 -37.49
N CYS A 567 -26.43 -1.90 -38.65
CA CYS A 567 -27.15 -0.68 -39.04
C CYS A 567 -28.41 -0.43 -38.20
N PHE A 568 -29.08 -1.48 -37.71
CA PHE A 568 -30.28 -1.36 -36.87
C PHE A 568 -29.99 -1.17 -35.37
N ILE A 569 -28.77 -1.48 -34.89
CA ILE A 569 -28.35 -1.36 -33.47
C ILE A 569 -27.60 -0.03 -33.20
N LYS A 570 -27.86 1.03 -33.98
CA LYS A 570 -27.37 2.38 -33.61
C LYS A 570 -28.23 2.99 -32.51
N SER A 571 -28.21 2.41 -31.32
CA SER A 571 -28.25 3.27 -30.13
C SER A 571 -26.99 4.12 -30.17
N LYS A 572 -27.12 5.44 -30.01
CA LYS A 572 -25.95 6.28 -29.73
C LYS A 572 -25.38 5.78 -28.40
N LYS A 573 -24.43 4.85 -28.46
CA LYS A 573 -23.50 4.65 -27.35
C LYS A 573 -22.83 6.00 -27.17
N VAL A 574 -23.13 6.65 -26.05
CA VAL A 574 -22.33 7.78 -25.59
C VAL A 574 -20.97 7.16 -25.29
N ASP A 575 -19.99 7.51 -26.11
CA ASP A 575 -18.63 7.04 -25.92
C ASP A 575 -18.03 7.78 -24.72
N ILE A 576 -17.98 7.08 -23.59
CA ILE A 576 -17.47 7.62 -22.31
C ILE A 576 -15.99 8.03 -22.47
N GLU A 577 -15.27 7.42 -23.42
CA GLU A 577 -13.87 7.77 -23.70
C GLU A 577 -13.69 9.21 -24.19
N ILE A 578 -14.72 9.83 -24.79
CA ILE A 578 -14.66 11.24 -25.20
C ILE A 578 -14.40 12.16 -24.00
N TYR A 579 -14.95 11.83 -22.82
CA TYR A 579 -14.79 12.63 -21.60
C TYR A 579 -13.43 12.46 -20.93
N LYS A 580 -12.63 11.49 -21.40
CA LYS A 580 -11.24 11.26 -20.97
C LYS A 580 -10.22 11.94 -21.88
N GLN A 581 -10.65 12.63 -22.95
CA GLN A 581 -9.77 13.34 -23.86
C GLN A 581 -9.54 14.79 -23.42
N GLN A 582 -8.33 15.31 -23.63
CA GLN A 582 -8.00 16.70 -23.35
C GLN A 582 -8.81 17.65 -24.25
N GLN A 583 -9.36 18.70 -23.64
CA GLN A 583 -10.11 19.73 -24.36
C GLN A 583 -9.16 20.76 -25.00
N PRO A 584 -9.55 21.40 -26.11
CA PRO A 584 -8.70 22.39 -26.77
C PRO A 584 -8.32 23.55 -25.85
N ASN A 585 -7.09 24.04 -25.97
CA ASN A 585 -6.61 25.18 -25.20
C ASN A 585 -7.26 26.48 -25.67
N TYR A 586 -7.73 27.30 -24.73
CA TYR A 586 -8.19 28.67 -24.99
C TYR A 586 -7.21 29.65 -24.35
N TYR A 587 -6.63 30.55 -25.14
CA TYR A 587 -5.66 31.54 -24.65
C TYR A 587 -6.26 32.37 -23.50
N TYR A 588 -5.58 32.38 -22.35
CA TYR A 588 -6.08 32.97 -21.11
C TYR A 588 -5.89 34.51 -21.10
N TYR A 589 -6.67 35.22 -21.92
CA TYR A 589 -6.58 36.68 -22.03
C TYR A 589 -7.33 37.40 -20.90
N ILE A 590 -6.59 37.85 -19.89
CA ILE A 590 -7.13 38.60 -18.74
C ILE A 590 -6.77 40.09 -18.73
N TYR A 591 -5.99 40.57 -19.71
CA TYR A 591 -5.58 41.98 -19.77
C TYR A 591 -6.80 42.91 -19.84
N GLY A 592 -6.95 43.82 -18.87
CA GLY A 592 -8.10 44.73 -18.76
C GLY A 592 -9.42 44.06 -18.32
N SER A 593 -9.36 42.87 -17.73
CA SER A 593 -10.50 42.22 -17.09
C SER A 593 -10.44 42.36 -15.56
N ASN A 594 -11.60 42.36 -14.89
CA ASN A 594 -11.66 42.48 -13.44
C ASN A 594 -11.75 41.11 -12.77
N LYS A 595 -10.92 40.88 -11.74
CA LYS A 595 -11.04 39.68 -10.89
C LYS A 595 -12.27 39.82 -9.99
N ALA A 596 -13.36 39.11 -10.30
CA ALA A 596 -14.56 39.17 -9.48
C ALA A 596 -15.46 37.94 -9.68
N GLY A 597 -15.87 37.35 -8.56
CA GLY A 597 -16.66 36.13 -8.49
C GLY A 597 -18.14 36.31 -8.83
N PRO A 598 -18.92 35.21 -8.80
CA PRO A 598 -20.34 35.23 -9.12
C PRO A 598 -21.13 36.05 -8.09
N SER A 599 -21.84 37.07 -8.57
CA SER A 599 -22.76 37.87 -7.76
C SER A 599 -23.78 38.59 -8.64
N LYS A 600 -24.92 38.99 -8.06
CA LYS A 600 -25.92 39.80 -8.77
C LYS A 600 -25.33 41.13 -9.27
N GLU A 601 -24.45 41.75 -8.48
CA GLU A 601 -23.74 43.00 -8.84
C GLU A 601 -22.81 42.80 -10.04
N ASN A 602 -22.18 41.62 -10.12
CA ASN A 602 -21.32 41.24 -11.23
C ASN A 602 -22.08 40.81 -12.49
N ASN A 603 -23.42 40.75 -12.42
CA ASN A 603 -24.36 40.36 -13.48
C ASN A 603 -24.29 38.88 -13.89
N TYR A 604 -23.70 38.01 -13.08
CA TYR A 604 -23.73 36.57 -13.29
C TYR A 604 -23.66 35.80 -11.99
N TYR A 605 -24.19 34.58 -12.00
CA TYR A 605 -24.10 33.64 -10.89
C TYR A 605 -23.62 32.29 -11.41
N LEU A 606 -22.82 31.60 -10.60
CA LEU A 606 -22.16 30.35 -10.93
C LEU A 606 -21.96 29.55 -9.63
N GLU A 607 -22.47 28.32 -9.57
CA GLU A 607 -22.35 27.43 -8.39
C GLU A 607 -22.39 25.96 -8.83
N PRO A 608 -21.62 25.06 -8.18
CA PRO A 608 -20.65 25.32 -7.11
C PRO A 608 -19.33 25.93 -7.62
N LEU A 609 -18.58 26.59 -6.73
CA LEU A 609 -17.23 27.13 -7.01
C LEU A 609 -16.13 26.21 -6.47
N GLU A 610 -16.46 25.37 -5.49
CA GLU A 610 -15.63 24.28 -5.01
C GLU A 610 -16.17 23.00 -5.66
N LEU A 611 -15.36 22.37 -6.49
CA LEU A 611 -15.73 21.16 -7.22
C LEU A 611 -15.16 19.96 -6.47
N ASP A 612 -16.03 19.19 -5.83
CA ASP A 612 -15.68 17.99 -5.07
C ASP A 612 -16.01 16.70 -5.85
N PHE A 613 -16.72 16.81 -6.97
CA PHE A 613 -17.17 15.70 -7.80
C PHE A 613 -17.90 14.59 -7.00
N GLY A 614 -18.57 14.97 -5.90
CA GLY A 614 -19.29 14.08 -4.99
C GLY A 614 -18.46 13.50 -3.83
N ASN A 615 -17.21 13.93 -3.63
CA ASN A 615 -16.32 13.46 -2.56
C ASN A 615 -16.16 14.48 -1.43
N SER A 616 -16.91 14.33 -0.34
CA SER A 616 -16.75 15.17 0.86
C SER A 616 -15.70 14.64 1.86
N SER A 617 -15.30 13.36 1.76
CA SER A 617 -14.36 12.72 2.70
C SER A 617 -13.47 11.60 2.15
N ASN A 618 -13.76 11.07 0.95
CA ASN A 618 -13.00 9.98 0.33
C ASN A 618 -12.14 10.49 -0.84
N SER A 619 -11.00 9.83 -1.06
CA SER A 619 -10.14 10.08 -2.21
C SER A 619 -10.70 9.44 -3.50
N THR A 620 -10.67 10.13 -4.63
CA THR A 620 -11.11 9.65 -5.95
C THR A 620 -10.18 8.57 -6.51
N ASN A 621 -10.74 7.42 -6.89
CA ASN A 621 -9.99 6.32 -7.50
C ASN A 621 -9.36 6.68 -8.85
N ILE A 622 -8.23 6.06 -9.15
CA ILE A 622 -7.56 6.25 -10.43
C ILE A 622 -8.33 5.51 -11.55
N PHE A 623 -8.42 6.16 -12.71
CA PHE A 623 -9.25 5.84 -13.88
C PHE A 623 -10.76 5.94 -13.69
N ASP A 624 -11.21 6.36 -12.51
CA ASP A 624 -12.61 6.65 -12.26
C ASP A 624 -12.96 8.04 -12.84
N THR A 625 -14.03 8.09 -13.64
CA THR A 625 -14.53 9.34 -14.23
C THR A 625 -15.71 9.82 -13.40
N ARG A 626 -15.48 10.87 -12.62
CA ARG A 626 -16.53 11.52 -11.81
C ARG A 626 -17.07 12.75 -12.51
N PHE A 627 -18.26 13.19 -12.12
CA PHE A 627 -18.88 14.36 -12.73
C PHE A 627 -19.59 15.24 -11.71
N GLU A 628 -19.72 16.52 -12.05
CA GLU A 628 -20.42 17.51 -11.23
C GLU A 628 -21.16 18.50 -12.12
N ASN A 629 -22.31 19.00 -11.65
CA ASN A 629 -23.13 19.94 -12.41
C ASN A 629 -22.92 21.37 -11.95
N ILE A 630 -22.60 22.26 -12.87
CA ILE A 630 -22.42 23.70 -12.61
C ILE A 630 -23.61 24.48 -13.18
N VAL A 631 -24.23 25.29 -12.33
CA VAL A 631 -25.36 26.15 -12.69
C VAL A 631 -24.87 27.55 -13.02
N ILE A 632 -25.11 28.01 -14.24
CA ILE A 632 -24.75 29.35 -14.71
C ILE A 632 -26.01 30.17 -14.92
N LYS A 633 -26.07 31.37 -14.33
CA LYS A 633 -27.17 32.34 -14.52
C LYS A 633 -26.62 33.67 -15.02
N ASN A 634 -27.22 34.20 -16.08
CA ASN A 634 -26.90 35.53 -16.59
C ASN A 634 -27.91 36.56 -16.06
N HIS A 635 -27.48 37.45 -15.16
CA HIS A 635 -28.33 38.51 -14.60
C HIS A 635 -28.32 39.81 -15.40
N SER A 636 -27.48 39.92 -16.43
CA SER A 636 -27.38 41.12 -17.24
C SER A 636 -28.67 41.39 -18.04
N LYS A 637 -28.96 42.68 -18.29
CA LYS A 637 -30.08 43.12 -19.14
C LYS A 637 -29.63 43.28 -20.59
N LYS A 638 -30.28 42.59 -21.53
CA LYS A 638 -30.06 42.67 -23.00
C LYS A 638 -28.60 42.38 -23.45
N LYS A 639 -27.85 41.60 -22.68
CA LYS A 639 -26.48 41.19 -23.03
C LYS A 639 -26.36 39.67 -22.97
N TRP A 640 -25.58 39.13 -23.90
CA TRP A 640 -25.10 37.76 -23.88
C TRP A 640 -23.92 37.66 -22.92
N LEU A 641 -23.88 36.55 -22.19
CA LEU A 641 -22.73 36.12 -21.39
C LEU A 641 -22.07 34.96 -22.12
N MET A 642 -20.77 35.03 -22.33
CA MET A 642 -19.94 33.89 -22.71
C MET A 642 -19.05 33.56 -21.52
N ILE A 643 -19.01 32.27 -21.17
CA ILE A 643 -18.03 31.72 -20.23
C ILE A 643 -17.13 30.75 -20.99
N ILE A 644 -15.82 30.86 -20.73
CA ILE A 644 -14.80 29.93 -21.22
C ILE A 644 -14.13 29.30 -20.00
N PHE A 645 -14.15 27.97 -19.93
CA PHE A 645 -13.41 27.20 -18.92
C PHE A 645 -12.01 26.88 -19.45
N HIS A 646 -10.99 27.39 -18.77
CA HIS A 646 -9.61 27.19 -19.18
C HIS A 646 -9.07 25.94 -18.47
N THR A 647 -9.21 24.81 -19.12
CA THR A 647 -8.77 23.50 -18.63
C THR A 647 -7.25 23.37 -18.78
N PRO A 648 -6.53 22.89 -17.75
CA PRO A 648 -5.11 22.57 -17.90
C PRO A 648 -4.94 21.33 -18.80
N ASN A 649 -4.04 21.40 -19.77
CA ASN A 649 -3.64 20.22 -20.53
C ASN A 649 -2.55 19.48 -19.75
N ASN A 650 -2.91 18.34 -19.15
CA ASN A 650 -2.03 17.58 -18.27
C ASN A 650 -2.23 16.06 -18.48
N PRO A 651 -1.17 15.27 -18.70
CA PRO A 651 -1.31 13.83 -18.88
C PRO A 651 -1.84 13.07 -17.64
N LYS A 652 -1.76 13.68 -16.45
CA LYS A 652 -2.10 13.06 -15.16
C LYS A 652 -3.59 13.12 -14.83
N TYR A 653 -4.30 14.12 -15.34
CA TYR A 653 -5.73 14.32 -15.09
C TYR A 653 -6.38 15.11 -16.20
N VAL A 654 -7.66 14.81 -16.44
CA VAL A 654 -8.48 15.46 -17.47
C VAL A 654 -9.69 16.07 -16.80
N PHE A 655 -9.86 17.38 -16.97
CA PHE A 655 -11.11 18.08 -16.67
C PHE A 655 -11.83 18.37 -17.99
N TYR A 656 -13.01 17.78 -18.16
CA TYR A 656 -13.80 17.92 -19.37
C TYR A 656 -15.09 18.67 -19.08
N PHE A 657 -15.24 19.88 -19.60
CA PHE A 657 -16.47 20.66 -19.48
C PHE A 657 -17.37 20.44 -20.71
N ASP A 658 -18.61 20.00 -20.50
CA ASP A 658 -19.60 19.82 -21.56
C ASP A 658 -20.71 20.88 -21.49
N PRO A 659 -20.67 21.94 -22.32
CA PRO A 659 -19.60 22.36 -23.22
C PRO A 659 -18.56 23.29 -22.56
N GLN A 660 -17.32 23.30 -23.06
CA GLN A 660 -16.19 24.12 -22.57
C GLN A 660 -16.39 25.63 -22.77
N VAL A 661 -17.16 26.01 -23.79
CA VAL A 661 -17.61 27.39 -24.01
C VAL A 661 -19.13 27.41 -23.99
N LYS A 662 -19.71 28.23 -23.11
CA LYS A 662 -21.16 28.37 -23.00
C LYS A 662 -21.60 29.81 -23.22
N PHE A 663 -22.57 29.97 -24.12
CA PHE A 663 -23.27 31.24 -24.34
C PHE A 663 -24.62 31.20 -23.63
N VAL A 664 -24.85 32.20 -22.77
CA VAL A 664 -26.05 32.32 -21.94
C VAL A 664 -26.74 33.64 -22.26
N SER A 665 -27.96 33.57 -22.78
CA SER A 665 -28.75 34.75 -23.10
C SER A 665 -29.16 35.51 -21.82
N SER A 666 -29.51 36.79 -21.98
CA SER A 666 -29.94 37.65 -20.87
C SER A 666 -31.05 37.00 -20.04
N LYS A 667 -30.91 37.05 -18.71
CA LYS A 667 -31.87 36.50 -17.73
C LYS A 667 -32.14 34.99 -17.86
N SER A 668 -31.26 34.24 -18.51
CA SER A 668 -31.40 32.79 -18.62
C SER A 668 -30.49 32.03 -17.65
N THR A 669 -30.90 30.81 -17.32
CA THR A 669 -30.14 29.84 -16.53
C THR A 669 -29.79 28.66 -17.42
N LYS A 670 -28.56 28.16 -17.32
CA LYS A 670 -28.08 26.96 -18.01
C LYS A 670 -27.30 26.09 -17.04
N LYS A 671 -27.39 24.77 -17.23
CA LYS A 671 -26.53 23.79 -16.56
C LYS A 671 -25.46 23.33 -17.54
N ILE A 672 -24.29 23.03 -17.01
CA ILE A 672 -23.21 22.33 -17.69
C ILE A 672 -22.70 21.24 -16.76
N THR A 673 -22.07 20.23 -17.34
CA THR A 673 -21.45 19.15 -16.56
C THR A 673 -19.95 19.25 -16.73
N VAL A 674 -19.21 19.09 -15.64
CA VAL A 674 -17.76 18.91 -15.65
C VAL A 674 -17.47 17.48 -15.27
N PHE A 675 -16.62 16.81 -16.04
CA PHE A 675 -16.11 15.48 -15.76
C PHE A 675 -14.65 15.60 -15.32
N MET A 676 -14.24 14.77 -14.37
CA MET A 676 -12.88 14.64 -13.92
C MET A 676 -12.47 13.18 -14.05
N THR A 677 -11.34 12.94 -14.72
CA THR A 677 -10.70 11.63 -14.74
C THR A 677 -9.26 11.78 -14.26
N LEU A 678 -8.85 10.94 -13.32
CA LEU A 678 -7.47 10.86 -12.83
C LEU A 678 -6.79 9.67 -13.49
N HIS A 679 -5.59 9.86 -14.03
CA HIS A 679 -4.82 8.79 -14.69
C HIS A 679 -3.70 8.24 -13.81
N CYS A 680 -3.37 8.93 -12.72
CA CYS A 680 -2.43 8.48 -11.70
C CYS A 680 -2.72 9.14 -10.34
N THR A 681 -2.16 8.59 -9.27
CA THR A 681 -2.16 9.19 -7.94
C THR A 681 -1.34 10.48 -7.98
N THR A 682 -2.02 11.63 -7.87
CA THR A 682 -1.44 12.97 -7.99
C THR A 682 -2.09 13.95 -7.00
N LYS A 683 -1.40 15.03 -6.62
CA LYS A 683 -1.98 16.10 -5.79
C LYS A 683 -2.92 16.99 -6.62
N ILE A 684 -4.22 16.84 -6.42
CA ILE A 684 -5.25 17.61 -7.15
C ILE A 684 -6.06 18.58 -6.29
N LYS A 685 -6.08 18.37 -4.96
CA LYS A 685 -6.77 19.27 -4.03
C LYS A 685 -6.16 20.66 -4.05
N ASN A 686 -7.03 21.66 -4.01
CA ASN A 686 -6.72 23.09 -4.14
C ASN A 686 -6.20 23.53 -5.51
N ILE A 687 -6.23 22.67 -6.54
CA ILE A 687 -6.00 23.12 -7.92
C ILE A 687 -7.07 24.13 -8.29
N LYS A 688 -6.66 25.19 -9.01
CA LYS A 688 -7.55 26.26 -9.45
C LYS A 688 -7.78 26.15 -10.95
N ILE A 689 -9.03 26.00 -11.36
CA ILE A 689 -9.41 26.02 -12.79
C ILE A 689 -9.92 27.43 -13.12
N PRO A 690 -9.17 28.23 -13.88
CA PRO A 690 -9.61 29.57 -14.23
C PRO A 690 -10.76 29.53 -15.25
N TYR A 691 -11.66 30.51 -15.13
CA TYR A 691 -12.68 30.77 -16.14
C TYR A 691 -12.77 32.27 -16.43
N THR A 692 -13.10 32.60 -17.68
CA THR A 692 -13.33 33.99 -18.10
C THR A 692 -14.78 34.23 -18.50
N ILE A 693 -15.29 35.40 -18.14
CA ILE A 693 -16.65 35.85 -18.41
C ILE A 693 -16.59 37.08 -19.32
N TRP A 694 -17.35 37.04 -20.40
CA TRP A 694 -17.41 38.09 -21.40
C TRP A 694 -18.86 38.51 -21.65
N PHE A 695 -19.11 39.82 -21.61
CA PHE A 695 -20.43 40.38 -21.89
C PHE A 695 -20.44 41.17 -23.19
N SER A 696 -21.38 40.86 -24.07
CA SER A 696 -21.63 41.60 -25.31
C SER A 696 -23.13 41.77 -25.58
N LYS A 697 -23.50 42.79 -26.35
CA LYS A 697 -24.85 42.88 -26.93
C LYS A 697 -25.02 41.89 -28.10
N CYS A 698 -23.94 41.50 -28.76
CA CYS A 698 -23.94 40.65 -29.95
C CYS A 698 -23.27 39.30 -29.66
N LYS A 699 -24.00 38.19 -29.88
CA LYS A 699 -23.44 36.84 -29.72
C LYS A 699 -22.27 36.58 -30.68
N LYS A 700 -22.36 37.06 -31.92
CA LYS A 700 -21.35 36.88 -32.96
C LYS A 700 -19.98 37.46 -32.59
N SER A 701 -19.96 38.59 -31.87
CA SER A 701 -18.70 39.17 -31.37
C SER A 701 -18.05 38.27 -30.31
N LEU A 702 -18.83 37.57 -29.50
CA LEU A 702 -18.31 36.61 -28.52
C LEU A 702 -17.82 35.32 -29.19
N GLU A 703 -18.54 34.84 -30.22
CA GLU A 703 -18.11 33.69 -31.03
C GLU A 703 -16.76 33.97 -31.72
N MET A 704 -16.59 35.15 -32.34
CA MET A 704 -15.31 35.58 -32.93
C MET A 704 -14.17 35.61 -31.90
N ILE A 705 -14.45 36.03 -30.67
CA ILE A 705 -13.46 36.02 -29.59
C ILE A 705 -13.12 34.58 -29.18
N ALA A 706 -14.12 33.71 -29.01
CA ALA A 706 -13.89 32.30 -28.69
C ALA A 706 -13.07 31.60 -29.78
N ASP A 707 -13.42 31.80 -31.04
CA ASP A 707 -12.72 31.20 -32.18
C ASP A 707 -11.29 31.71 -32.30
N LEU A 708 -11.04 33.00 -32.05
CA LEU A 708 -9.69 33.57 -32.05
C LEU A 708 -8.83 33.03 -30.90
N LEU A 709 -9.42 32.76 -29.73
CA LEU A 709 -8.68 32.26 -28.57
C LEU A 709 -8.45 30.74 -28.61
N LYS A 710 -9.23 30.00 -29.40
CA LYS A 710 -9.19 28.54 -29.48
C LYS A 710 -7.89 28.06 -30.12
N ASN A 711 -7.33 26.98 -29.58
CA ASN A 711 -6.06 26.37 -30.00
C ASN A 711 -4.91 27.39 -30.05
N LYS A 712 -4.87 28.31 -29.08
CA LYS A 712 -3.76 29.23 -28.90
C LYS A 712 -3.15 29.09 -27.52
N THR A 713 -1.87 28.74 -27.46
CA THR A 713 -1.05 28.76 -26.24
C THR A 713 -0.41 30.14 -26.02
N PHE A 714 0.42 30.27 -24.97
CA PHE A 714 1.18 31.50 -24.72
C PHE A 714 2.23 31.76 -25.80
N GLU A 715 2.82 30.70 -26.35
CA GLU A 715 3.84 30.73 -27.39
C GLU A 715 3.24 31.06 -28.76
N GLU A 716 2.03 30.60 -29.03
CA GLU A 716 1.32 30.83 -30.29
C GLU A 716 0.64 32.20 -30.37
N TRP A 717 0.47 32.87 -29.22
CA TRP A 717 -0.17 34.18 -29.14
C TRP A 717 0.77 35.31 -29.61
N ASN A 718 0.45 35.91 -30.76
CA ASN A 718 1.30 36.93 -31.36
C ASN A 718 0.69 38.36 -31.31
N GLN A 719 1.46 39.35 -31.77
CA GLN A 719 1.04 40.75 -31.78
C GLN A 719 -0.13 41.02 -32.72
N GLU A 720 -0.26 40.27 -33.82
CA GLU A 720 -1.36 40.40 -34.76
C GLU A 720 -2.68 39.92 -34.14
N ASP A 721 -2.65 38.76 -33.47
CA ASP A 721 -3.77 38.23 -32.69
C ASP A 721 -4.24 39.22 -31.63
N LYS A 722 -3.29 39.87 -30.94
CA LYS A 722 -3.60 40.94 -29.98
C LYS A 722 -4.31 42.12 -30.62
N LEU A 723 -3.86 42.57 -31.80
CA LEU A 723 -4.51 43.67 -32.52
C LEU A 723 -5.92 43.30 -32.99
N ILE A 724 -6.12 42.08 -33.50
CA ILE A 724 -7.43 41.56 -33.91
C ILE A 724 -8.37 41.47 -32.70
N LEU A 725 -7.87 40.94 -31.58
CA LEU A 725 -8.64 40.82 -30.35
C LEU A 725 -9.00 42.20 -29.78
N ASP A 726 -8.06 43.13 -29.70
CA ASP A 726 -8.30 44.48 -29.18
C ASP A 726 -9.33 45.23 -30.04
N LYS A 727 -9.30 45.06 -31.36
CA LYS A 727 -10.32 45.59 -32.28
C LYS A 727 -11.69 44.96 -32.03
N THR A 728 -11.75 43.65 -31.82
CA THR A 728 -12.99 42.91 -31.55
C THR A 728 -13.57 43.27 -30.18
N ILE A 729 -12.71 43.47 -29.18
CA ILE A 729 -13.10 43.94 -27.84
C ILE A 729 -13.69 45.35 -27.93
N LYS A 730 -13.00 46.30 -28.58
CA LYS A 730 -13.47 47.69 -28.74
C LYS A 730 -14.82 47.79 -29.45
N THR A 731 -15.09 46.92 -30.41
CA THR A 731 -16.31 46.96 -31.22
C THR A 731 -17.50 46.21 -30.60
N GLY A 732 -17.25 45.17 -29.79
CA GLY A 732 -18.30 44.25 -29.36
C GLY A 732 -18.35 43.91 -27.86
N CYS A 733 -17.27 44.05 -27.10
CA CYS A 733 -17.20 43.56 -25.72
C CYS A 733 -17.34 44.71 -24.70
N ILE A 734 -18.26 44.56 -23.75
CA ILE A 734 -18.61 45.63 -22.79
C ILE A 734 -17.91 45.42 -21.45
N LYS A 735 -17.89 44.19 -20.95
CA LYS A 735 -17.36 43.86 -19.63
C LYS A 735 -16.70 42.50 -19.68
N ARG A 736 -15.55 42.39 -19.02
CA ARG A 736 -14.74 41.18 -18.94
C ARG A 736 -14.33 40.93 -17.51
N MET A 737 -14.46 39.69 -17.08
CA MET A 737 -14.16 39.29 -15.72
C MET A 737 -13.47 37.94 -15.75
N HIS A 738 -12.67 37.65 -14.73
CA HIS A 738 -12.09 36.34 -14.54
C HIS A 738 -12.19 35.93 -13.08
N TYR A 739 -12.30 34.63 -12.87
CA TYR A 739 -12.30 34.02 -11.55
C TYR A 739 -11.89 32.55 -11.70
N GLN A 740 -12.04 31.75 -10.65
CA GLN A 740 -11.57 30.37 -10.65
C GLN A 740 -12.49 29.46 -9.84
N PHE A 741 -12.52 28.19 -10.22
CA PHE A 741 -12.96 27.10 -9.35
C PHE A 741 -11.81 26.64 -8.47
N THR A 742 -12.13 25.99 -7.35
CA THR A 742 -11.17 25.27 -6.53
C THR A 742 -11.56 23.79 -6.52
N ILE A 743 -10.63 22.90 -6.82
CA ILE A 743 -10.84 21.45 -6.71
C ILE A 743 -10.72 21.04 -5.24
N ALA A 744 -11.75 20.39 -4.69
CA ALA A 744 -11.81 20.02 -3.27
C ALA A 744 -11.51 18.53 -3.01
N THR A 745 -11.46 17.70 -4.06
CA THR A 745 -11.22 16.25 -3.97
C THR A 745 -9.72 15.90 -3.90
N ASP A 746 -9.40 14.74 -3.31
CA ASP A 746 -8.07 14.13 -3.21
C ASP A 746 -7.98 12.89 -4.12
N ALA A 747 -6.81 12.58 -4.69
CA ALA A 747 -6.62 11.34 -5.46
C ALA A 747 -6.31 10.16 -4.53
N SER A 748 -6.87 8.98 -4.81
CA SER A 748 -6.62 7.76 -4.03
C SER A 748 -5.22 7.23 -4.30
N SER A 749 -4.66 6.52 -3.32
CA SER A 749 -3.48 5.70 -3.55
C SER A 749 -3.82 4.59 -4.55
N SER A 750 -2.94 4.37 -5.52
CA SER A 750 -3.09 3.31 -6.54
C SER A 750 -1.71 2.83 -7.02
N THR A 751 -1.70 1.76 -7.80
CA THR A 751 -0.50 1.27 -8.51
C THR A 751 -0.07 2.17 -9.67
N PHE A 752 -0.90 3.13 -10.07
CA PHE A 752 -0.62 4.10 -11.13
C PHE A 752 -0.12 5.39 -10.49
N LEU A 753 1.19 5.48 -10.30
CA LEU A 753 1.84 6.56 -9.56
C LEU A 753 2.27 7.70 -10.49
N ASP A 754 2.20 8.93 -9.98
CA ASP A 754 2.83 10.08 -10.63
C ASP A 754 4.36 10.04 -10.45
N TYR A 755 5.07 9.83 -11.55
CA TYR A 755 6.54 9.76 -11.56
C TYR A 755 7.19 11.09 -11.15
N ASP A 756 6.55 12.25 -11.39
CA ASP A 756 7.15 13.53 -10.99
C ASP A 756 7.04 13.78 -9.48
N GLU A 757 6.11 13.11 -8.79
CA GLU A 757 6.03 13.09 -7.32
C GLU A 757 6.99 12.04 -6.72
N LEU A 758 7.65 11.25 -7.58
CA LEU A 758 8.59 10.19 -7.22
C LEU A 758 10.04 10.67 -7.46
N ASN A 759 10.68 11.15 -6.38
CA ASN A 759 12.08 11.54 -6.44
C ASN A 759 12.96 10.31 -6.33
N ILE A 760 13.32 9.72 -7.46
CA ILE A 760 14.21 8.57 -7.54
C ILE A 760 15.66 9.04 -7.50
N ARG A 761 16.49 8.40 -6.68
CA ARG A 761 17.94 8.62 -6.71
C ARG A 761 18.54 8.07 -8.01
N GLU A 762 19.52 8.78 -8.56
CA GLU A 762 20.19 8.37 -9.82
C GLU A 762 20.88 6.99 -9.74
N ILE A 763 21.16 6.48 -8.53
CA ILE A 763 21.90 5.23 -8.31
C ILE A 763 20.98 4.14 -7.72
N PRO A 764 20.83 2.97 -8.37
CA PRO A 764 20.04 1.86 -7.85
C PRO A 764 20.68 1.23 -6.60
N ILE A 765 19.86 0.85 -5.63
CA ILE A 765 20.26 0.17 -4.39
C ILE A 765 20.41 -1.35 -4.53
N ALA A 766 19.79 -1.94 -5.56
CA ALA A 766 19.96 -3.35 -5.92
C ALA A 766 19.70 -3.52 -7.42
N GLU A 767 20.43 -4.43 -8.06
CA GLU A 767 20.24 -4.78 -9.47
C GLU A 767 20.18 -6.30 -9.58
N GLY A 768 19.08 -6.82 -10.11
CA GLY A 768 18.84 -8.24 -10.29
C GLY A 768 18.36 -8.54 -11.71
N ALA A 769 18.21 -9.82 -12.04
CA ALA A 769 17.85 -10.26 -13.40
C ALA A 769 16.52 -9.65 -13.93
N MET A 770 15.60 -9.29 -13.03
CA MET A 770 14.27 -8.80 -13.36
C MET A 770 14.13 -7.27 -13.22
N GLY A 771 15.18 -6.55 -12.83
CA GLY A 771 15.10 -5.09 -12.67
C GLY A 771 16.10 -4.48 -11.69
N LYS A 772 16.10 -3.15 -11.66
CA LYS A 772 16.87 -2.30 -10.75
C LYS A 772 15.94 -1.74 -9.68
N VAL A 773 16.32 -1.85 -8.42
CA VAL A 773 15.61 -1.24 -7.30
C VAL A 773 16.35 0.03 -6.93
N TYR A 774 15.64 1.14 -6.85
CA TYR A 774 16.10 2.44 -6.42
C TYR A 774 15.43 2.82 -5.12
N ILE A 775 15.98 3.80 -4.42
CA ILE A 775 15.26 4.46 -3.34
C ILE A 775 14.73 5.77 -3.86
N GLY A 776 13.42 5.91 -3.69
CA GLY A 776 12.69 7.10 -4.03
C GLY A 776 12.03 7.74 -2.81
N GLU A 777 11.59 8.96 -2.98
CA GLU A 777 10.66 9.64 -2.07
C GLU A 777 9.40 9.93 -2.86
N TYR A 778 8.26 9.36 -2.45
CA TYR A 778 6.94 9.64 -3.03
C TYR A 778 6.13 10.41 -1.99
N ARG A 779 5.78 11.67 -2.29
CA ARG A 779 5.03 12.55 -1.36
C ARG A 779 5.64 12.66 0.05
N SER A 780 6.96 12.73 0.13
CA SER A 780 7.70 12.76 1.40
C SER A 780 7.60 11.50 2.26
N VAL A 781 7.11 10.41 1.67
CA VAL A 781 7.23 9.05 2.20
C VAL A 781 8.37 8.35 1.46
N PRO A 782 9.37 7.79 2.18
CA PRO A 782 10.42 7.01 1.54
C PRO A 782 9.82 5.72 0.97
N VAL A 783 10.10 5.45 -0.30
CA VAL A 783 9.60 4.27 -1.02
C VAL A 783 10.75 3.53 -1.71
N ALA A 784 10.64 2.21 -1.83
CA ALA A 784 11.51 1.44 -2.72
C ALA A 784 10.88 1.42 -4.12
N VAL A 785 11.63 1.84 -5.13
CA VAL A 785 11.14 1.91 -6.51
C VAL A 785 11.84 0.84 -7.32
N LYS A 786 11.13 -0.21 -7.70
CA LYS A 786 11.66 -1.26 -8.56
C LYS A 786 11.33 -0.94 -10.02
N GLU A 787 12.34 -0.59 -10.80
CA GLU A 787 12.29 -0.47 -12.24
C GLU A 787 12.57 -1.84 -12.86
N PHE A 788 11.59 -2.41 -13.57
CA PHE A 788 11.74 -3.69 -14.25
C PHE A 788 12.51 -3.52 -15.56
N HIS A 789 13.29 -4.53 -15.97
CA HIS A 789 13.98 -4.52 -17.26
C HIS A 789 13.01 -4.91 -18.38
N TRP A 790 12.57 -3.94 -19.17
CA TRP A 790 11.62 -4.16 -20.27
C TRP A 790 12.30 -4.50 -21.60
N ASP A 791 13.60 -4.24 -21.72
CA ASP A 791 14.33 -4.20 -23.00
C ASP A 791 14.41 -5.56 -23.74
N ASN A 792 14.10 -6.66 -23.06
CA ASN A 792 14.17 -8.03 -23.59
C ASN A 792 12.82 -8.78 -23.60
N LEU A 793 11.71 -8.11 -23.25
CA LEU A 793 10.37 -8.72 -23.18
C LEU A 793 9.52 -8.34 -24.40
N THR A 794 8.70 -9.26 -24.89
CA THR A 794 7.70 -8.99 -25.92
C THR A 794 6.52 -8.18 -25.37
N GLU A 795 5.79 -7.42 -26.20
CA GLU A 795 4.64 -6.61 -25.73
C GLU A 795 3.61 -7.43 -24.92
N GLU A 796 3.41 -8.71 -25.26
CA GLU A 796 2.51 -9.62 -24.55
C GLU A 796 3.04 -9.97 -23.15
N GLU A 797 4.33 -10.32 -23.03
CA GLU A 797 4.98 -10.59 -21.73
C GLU A 797 5.05 -9.34 -20.84
N ILE A 798 5.21 -8.16 -21.45
CA ILE A 798 5.16 -6.86 -20.78
C ILE A 798 3.79 -6.61 -20.17
N ILE A 799 2.71 -6.96 -20.88
CA ILE A 799 1.33 -6.79 -20.39
C ILE A 799 1.04 -7.80 -19.27
N GLU A 800 1.40 -9.07 -19.45
CA GLU A 800 1.21 -10.12 -18.46
C GLU A 800 1.93 -9.80 -17.14
N LEU A 801 3.19 -9.36 -17.21
CA LEU A 801 3.96 -8.95 -16.03
C LEU A 801 3.35 -7.71 -15.32
N LYS A 802 2.77 -6.75 -16.08
CA LYS A 802 2.06 -5.61 -15.48
C LYS A 802 0.81 -6.06 -14.75
N GLU A 803 0.05 -6.99 -15.32
CA GLU A 803 -1.16 -7.54 -14.70
C GLU A 803 -0.83 -8.34 -13.43
N GLU A 804 0.25 -9.14 -13.43
CA GLU A 804 0.73 -9.85 -12.24
C GLU A 804 1.13 -8.89 -11.12
N VAL A 805 1.91 -7.86 -11.42
CA VAL A 805 2.35 -6.85 -10.43
C VAL A 805 1.16 -6.09 -9.86
N ILE A 806 0.17 -5.72 -10.71
CA ILE A 806 -1.05 -5.04 -10.23
C ILE A 806 -1.89 -5.98 -9.36
N ALA A 807 -1.98 -7.27 -9.70
CA ALA A 807 -2.74 -8.26 -8.94
C ALA A 807 -2.10 -8.58 -7.59
N GLU A 808 -0.78 -8.61 -7.50
CA GLU A 808 -0.04 -8.79 -6.23
C GLU A 808 -0.33 -7.63 -5.27
N CYS A 809 -0.35 -6.38 -5.77
CA CYS A 809 -0.65 -5.20 -4.98
C CYS A 809 -2.15 -5.01 -4.61
N ALA A 810 -3.08 -5.74 -5.23
CA ALA A 810 -4.51 -5.64 -4.95
C ALA A 810 -5.03 -6.70 -3.94
N ASN A 811 -4.20 -7.69 -3.61
CA ASN A 811 -4.52 -8.77 -2.68
C ASN A 811 -3.89 -8.59 -1.27
N GLU A 812 -3.21 -7.47 -1.04
CA GLU A 812 -2.83 -6.93 0.28
C GLU A 812 -3.82 -5.85 0.72
#